data_AF-A0A2E6PEF7-F1
#
_entry.id   AF-A0A2E6PEF7-F1
#
_cell.length_a   1.000
_cell.length_b   1.000
_cell.length_c   1.000
_cell.angle_alpha   90.00
_cell.angle_beta   90.00
_cell.angle_gamma   90.00
#
_symmetry.space_group_name_H-M   'P 1'
#
loop_
_entity.id
_entity.type
_entity.pdbx_description
1 polymer ?
#
loop_
_entity_poly.entity_id
_entity_poly.type
_entity_poly.pdbx_seq_one_letter_code
_entity_poly.pdbx_strand_id
1 'polypeptide(L)'
;MEKFDGDGKVQSSIDPIIPIDFTPNNKKGPNVTYKFKWIHLLIGAFAIISFIAGWFVLTAKSIFVEIDPITAQIEIEGGFKVRLGQRYLIRSGSYKLTLRNDGYHDSVTQLLVSTEQSQIHPFVMRKLPGIISIASNIIDGARVQIDGVDIGLTPLSDVFVEPGDHQMTISKERYLDYSETISVEGRSVVQRYQASLEPAWAMVSLSTVPAGADVLVDGEIIGATPVNAEFLQGRRDLTLKLSGHKAWQDDFDVIAGEDFAIPTVQLEPADGLVFIRSNPSAASLTIGGDFMGLTPLEVALAPGQNHELTFFKNGYHSKKTTIRTQPDQERELNLELDPVLASVSVIAEPVDAELYVNGEFRGLANQSIELMAASQQIEIRKAGYVPYSTEFTSRPGLDQIIRVTLKSLEQARQEQIKPVIATAAGQPLKLFYPSAFTMGASRREAGRRPNENLRDIQLERPFYISYREVSNSEYRLFDSEHSSGTVSGVTLDNEAQPVVRVSWNQGALYCNWLSEQEALPPFYQVNEQDEVVGFNPQSSGYRLPSEGEWAWVARTEGSGNTVRYPWGDQLPPPENAGNFADVTARQYLGEIIFDYDDGYFATAPIGSFTPNQHEIQDMAGNVAEWVHDFYGAMGSLGGVEVDPLGPEDGQFHTIRGSSWAHGSITEMRLSFRDFGIEPRDDVGFRIARYLED
;
A
#
# COMPACT_ATOMS: atom_id res chain seq x y z
N MET A 1 -36.12 -10.00 81.32
CA MET A 1 -37.37 -9.97 82.12
C MET A 1 -37.73 -11.45 82.51
N GLU A 2 -37.55 -11.89 83.80
CA GLU A 2 -38.24 -12.93 84.71
C GLU A 2 -38.50 -14.47 84.38
N LYS A 3 -38.96 -15.49 85.21
CA LYS A 3 -39.27 -15.96 86.66
C LYS A 3 -39.49 -17.57 86.65
N PHE A 4 -39.87 -18.54 87.56
CA PHE A 4 -40.39 -19.00 88.94
C PHE A 4 -40.08 -20.58 89.09
N ASP A 5 -40.43 -21.60 89.97
CA ASP A 5 -40.81 -22.02 91.41
C ASP A 5 -40.68 -23.62 91.55
N GLY A 6 -40.98 -24.56 92.52
CA GLY A 6 -41.85 -24.85 93.73
C GLY A 6 -41.48 -26.15 94.63
N ASP A 7 -42.39 -27.01 95.22
CA ASP A 7 -42.14 -27.99 96.39
C ASP A 7 -42.97 -29.37 96.56
N GLY A 8 -42.63 -30.35 97.49
CA GLY A 8 -43.37 -31.66 97.84
C GLY A 8 -42.87 -32.61 99.05
N LYS A 9 -43.63 -33.67 99.54
CA LYS A 9 -43.41 -34.53 100.82
C LYS A 9 -44.09 -35.99 100.95
N VAL A 10 -43.89 -36.79 102.09
CA VAL A 10 -44.63 -38.03 102.69
C VAL A 10 -44.05 -39.51 102.50
N GLN A 11 -44.20 -40.67 103.28
CA GLN A 11 -44.31 -41.14 104.74
C GLN A 11 -44.40 -42.75 105.00
N SER A 12 -44.05 -43.34 106.20
CA SER A 12 -44.43 -44.70 106.89
C SER A 12 -43.90 -46.14 106.41
N SER A 13 -43.90 -47.36 107.06
CA SER A 13 -44.05 -48.04 108.45
C SER A 13 -43.75 -49.63 108.48
N ILE A 14 -43.40 -50.37 109.61
CA ILE A 14 -42.98 -51.86 109.70
C ILE A 14 -43.17 -52.63 111.10
N ASP A 15 -43.05 -54.00 111.27
CA ASP A 15 -43.25 -54.85 112.55
C ASP A 15 -42.39 -56.25 112.80
N PRO A 16 -42.78 -57.48 113.38
CA PRO A 16 -41.96 -58.31 114.39
C PRO A 16 -41.82 -59.94 114.37
N ILE A 17 -41.37 -60.62 115.50
CA ILE A 17 -41.37 -62.09 116.02
C ILE A 17 -40.28 -63.18 115.53
N ILE A 18 -39.90 -64.44 115.99
CA ILE A 18 -40.22 -65.60 116.99
C ILE A 18 -38.98 -66.60 117.31
N PRO A 19 -38.91 -67.49 118.39
CA PRO A 19 -37.77 -68.47 118.73
C PRO A 19 -38.06 -69.98 119.24
N ILE A 20 -37.03 -70.85 119.58
CA ILE A 20 -37.08 -72.25 120.22
C ILE A 20 -35.90 -72.61 121.23
N ASP A 21 -35.76 -73.86 121.77
CA ASP A 21 -34.99 -74.27 123.01
C ASP A 21 -33.94 -75.43 122.91
N PHE A 22 -32.81 -75.34 123.66
CA PHE A 22 -31.77 -76.35 124.05
C PHE A 22 -30.44 -75.65 124.49
N THR A 23 -29.57 -75.98 125.49
CA THR A 23 -29.51 -76.75 126.78
C THR A 23 -28.34 -76.16 127.66
N PRO A 24 -28.09 -76.53 128.95
CA PRO A 24 -27.39 -75.62 129.90
C PRO A 24 -25.98 -75.97 130.45
N ASN A 25 -25.18 -74.93 130.70
CA ASN A 25 -24.48 -74.73 131.98
C ASN A 25 -24.62 -73.25 132.41
N ASN A 26 -24.92 -73.00 133.68
CA ASN A 26 -25.53 -71.76 134.14
C ASN A 26 -24.58 -70.91 135.00
N LYS A 27 -23.75 -70.07 134.37
CA LYS A 27 -22.97 -69.02 135.05
C LYS A 27 -23.21 -67.65 134.41
N LYS A 28 -24.03 -66.84 135.08
CA LYS A 28 -24.30 -65.44 134.70
C LYS A 28 -23.03 -64.58 134.86
N GLY A 29 -22.47 -64.11 133.75
CA GLY A 29 -21.53 -62.98 133.73
C GLY A 29 -22.28 -61.65 133.57
N PRO A 30 -22.22 -60.70 134.52
CA PRO A 30 -22.99 -59.45 134.41
C PRO A 30 -22.40 -58.46 133.39
N ASN A 31 -23.16 -58.22 132.32
CA ASN A 31 -23.13 -57.10 131.37
C ASN A 31 -22.11 -55.97 131.62
N VAL A 32 -21.08 -55.88 130.77
CA VAL A 32 -20.26 -54.66 130.64
C VAL A 32 -21.01 -53.62 129.81
N THR A 33 -21.31 -52.46 130.40
CA THR A 33 -21.87 -51.31 129.67
C THR A 33 -20.75 -50.46 129.09
N TYR A 34 -20.68 -50.38 127.76
CA TYR A 34 -19.60 -49.66 127.06
C TYR A 34 -19.85 -48.15 127.08
N LYS A 35 -19.01 -47.40 127.80
CA LYS A 35 -19.02 -45.92 127.78
C LYS A 35 -18.05 -45.40 126.71
N PHE A 36 -18.61 -44.75 125.69
CA PHE A 36 -17.87 -44.17 124.57
C PHE A 36 -16.84 -43.13 125.05
N LYS A 37 -15.59 -43.25 124.59
CA LYS A 37 -14.48 -42.32 124.87
C LYS A 37 -13.94 -41.72 123.58
N TRP A 38 -13.41 -40.50 123.66
CA TRP A 38 -12.84 -39.75 122.52
C TRP A 38 -11.75 -40.50 121.76
N ILE A 39 -11.04 -41.44 122.41
CA ILE A 39 -10.02 -42.26 121.77
C ILE A 39 -10.59 -43.15 120.63
N HIS A 40 -11.87 -43.51 120.67
CA HIS A 40 -12.51 -44.25 119.57
C HIS A 40 -12.84 -43.34 118.38
N LEU A 41 -13.04 -42.04 118.63
CA LEU A 41 -13.15 -41.03 117.58
C LEU A 41 -11.79 -40.78 116.91
N LEU A 42 -10.71 -40.74 117.70
CA LEU A 42 -9.33 -40.71 117.19
C LEU A 42 -8.97 -41.97 116.39
N ILE A 43 -9.31 -43.17 116.89
CA ILE A 43 -9.08 -44.43 116.16
C ILE A 43 -9.91 -44.48 114.87
N GLY A 44 -11.18 -44.03 114.90
CA GLY A 44 -12.02 -43.93 113.71
C GLY A 44 -11.46 -42.94 112.68
N ALA A 45 -11.04 -41.75 113.11
CA ALA A 45 -10.40 -40.76 112.25
C ALA A 45 -9.07 -41.29 111.67
N PHE A 46 -8.24 -41.95 112.49
CA PHE A 46 -7.00 -42.57 112.02
C PHE A 46 -7.27 -43.69 111.02
N ALA A 47 -8.27 -44.55 111.24
CA ALA A 47 -8.66 -45.60 110.30
C ALA A 47 -9.19 -45.02 108.97
N ILE A 48 -9.98 -43.95 109.01
CA ILE A 48 -10.45 -43.23 107.82
C ILE A 48 -9.28 -42.60 107.06
N ILE A 49 -8.36 -41.93 107.76
CA ILE A 49 -7.15 -41.34 107.17
C ILE A 49 -6.25 -42.42 106.56
N SER A 50 -6.03 -43.54 107.25
CA SER A 50 -5.27 -44.69 106.74
C SER A 50 -5.94 -45.34 105.53
N PHE A 51 -7.28 -45.43 105.50
CA PHE A 51 -8.03 -45.94 104.35
C PHE A 51 -7.95 -44.99 103.15
N ILE A 52 -8.08 -43.68 103.35
CA ILE A 52 -7.95 -42.67 102.29
C ILE A 52 -6.50 -42.63 101.76
N ALA A 53 -5.50 -42.67 102.65
CA ALA A 53 -4.09 -42.72 102.26
C ALA A 53 -3.76 -44.03 101.51
N GLY A 54 -4.23 -45.18 102.00
CA GLY A 54 -4.09 -46.47 101.34
C GLY A 54 -4.77 -46.48 99.96
N TRP A 55 -6.00 -45.99 99.86
CA TRP A 55 -6.72 -45.86 98.59
C TRP A 55 -5.98 -44.93 97.61
N PHE A 56 -5.46 -43.79 98.08
CA PHE A 56 -4.66 -42.90 97.24
C PHE A 56 -3.38 -43.58 96.74
N VAL A 57 -2.57 -44.16 97.63
CA VAL A 57 -1.31 -44.84 97.26
C VAL A 57 -1.55 -46.03 96.32
N LEU A 58 -2.64 -46.78 96.50
CA LEU A 58 -3.02 -47.90 95.63
C LEU A 58 -3.61 -47.48 94.26
N THR A 59 -4.08 -46.24 94.11
CA THR A 59 -4.71 -45.76 92.85
C THR A 59 -3.97 -44.62 92.15
N ALA A 60 -2.96 -44.04 92.78
CA ALA A 60 -2.06 -43.07 92.16
C ALA A 60 -1.10 -43.73 91.16
N LYS A 61 -0.58 -42.89 90.27
CA LYS A 61 0.26 -43.21 89.11
C LYS A 61 1.53 -42.35 89.19
N SER A 62 2.67 -42.89 88.77
CA SER A 62 3.99 -42.31 88.99
C SER A 62 4.47 -41.50 87.78
N ILE A 63 4.24 -40.18 87.84
CA ILE A 63 4.43 -39.29 86.69
C ILE A 63 5.77 -38.57 86.78
N PHE A 64 6.62 -38.76 85.79
CA PHE A 64 7.79 -37.91 85.56
C PHE A 64 7.42 -36.89 84.49
N VAL A 65 7.68 -35.61 84.77
CA VAL A 65 7.56 -34.53 83.78
C VAL A 65 8.99 -34.16 83.41
N GLU A 66 9.36 -34.51 82.19
CA GLU A 66 10.69 -34.27 81.64
C GLU A 66 10.66 -32.95 80.88
N ILE A 67 11.61 -32.04 81.15
CA ILE A 67 11.58 -30.69 80.58
C ILE A 67 12.97 -30.28 80.12
N ASP A 68 13.02 -29.77 78.90
CA ASP A 68 14.15 -28.99 78.39
C ASP A 68 13.78 -27.49 78.38
N PRO A 69 14.52 -26.61 79.09
CA PRO A 69 15.64 -26.91 79.99
C PRO A 69 15.18 -27.41 81.38
N ILE A 70 16.01 -28.26 82.00
CA ILE A 70 15.75 -28.89 83.30
C ILE A 70 15.63 -27.92 84.49
N THR A 71 15.97 -26.65 84.30
CA THR A 71 15.80 -25.57 85.31
C THR A 71 14.37 -25.03 85.40
N ALA A 72 13.46 -25.46 84.50
CA ALA A 72 12.09 -24.97 84.45
C ALA A 72 11.30 -25.26 85.75
N GLN A 73 10.55 -24.28 86.22
CA GLN A 73 9.65 -24.42 87.35
C GLN A 73 8.37 -25.15 86.91
N ILE A 74 7.96 -26.15 87.69
CA ILE A 74 6.85 -27.05 87.37
C ILE A 74 5.71 -26.85 88.37
N GLU A 75 4.60 -26.26 87.92
CA GLU A 75 3.36 -26.15 88.69
C GLU A 75 2.26 -27.02 88.06
N ILE A 76 1.70 -27.94 88.85
CA ILE A 76 0.61 -28.83 88.44
C ILE A 76 -0.64 -28.47 89.22
N GLU A 77 -1.64 -27.93 88.55
CA GLU A 77 -2.93 -27.52 89.12
C GLU A 77 -3.97 -28.65 89.02
N GLY A 78 -4.81 -28.75 90.06
CA GLY A 78 -5.86 -29.77 90.18
C GLY A 78 -5.48 -30.98 91.05
N GLY A 79 -6.50 -31.55 91.70
CA GLY A 79 -6.46 -32.81 92.46
C GLY A 79 -5.50 -32.87 93.66
N PHE A 80 -5.53 -34.01 94.35
CA PHE A 80 -4.53 -34.35 95.37
C PHE A 80 -3.33 -35.03 94.69
N LYS A 81 -2.12 -34.57 95.05
CA LYS A 81 -0.84 -35.02 94.46
C LYS A 81 0.24 -35.05 95.53
N VAL A 82 1.16 -36.01 95.44
CA VAL A 82 2.30 -36.14 96.36
C VAL A 82 3.59 -36.25 95.54
N ARG A 83 4.55 -35.34 95.76
CA ARG A 83 5.85 -35.38 95.07
C ARG A 83 6.80 -36.32 95.83
N LEU A 84 7.33 -37.33 95.14
CA LEU A 84 8.35 -38.26 95.63
C LEU A 84 9.62 -38.10 94.78
N GLY A 85 10.52 -37.23 95.25
CA GLY A 85 11.73 -36.84 94.51
C GLY A 85 11.38 -36.12 93.20
N GLN A 86 11.75 -36.73 92.08
CA GLN A 86 11.48 -36.21 90.72
C GLN A 86 10.11 -36.62 90.17
N ARG A 87 9.42 -37.60 90.76
CA ARG A 87 8.11 -38.09 90.25
C ARG A 87 6.97 -37.60 91.13
N TYR A 88 5.80 -37.38 90.52
CA TYR A 88 4.57 -37.05 91.21
C TYR A 88 3.66 -38.28 91.25
N LEU A 89 3.19 -38.67 92.44
CA LEU A 89 2.04 -39.55 92.59
C LEU A 89 0.77 -38.72 92.39
N ILE A 90 0.06 -39.00 91.31
CA ILE A 90 -1.19 -38.33 90.90
C ILE A 90 -2.18 -39.41 90.44
N ARG A 91 -3.48 -39.26 90.67
CA ARG A 91 -4.47 -40.20 90.11
C ARG A 91 -4.69 -39.96 88.60
N SER A 92 -5.26 -40.94 87.91
CA SER A 92 -5.66 -40.80 86.50
C SER A 92 -6.69 -39.69 86.31
N GLY A 93 -6.47 -38.79 85.36
CA GLY A 93 -7.27 -37.59 85.11
C GLY A 93 -6.52 -36.56 84.25
N SER A 94 -7.16 -35.42 83.95
CA SER A 94 -6.50 -34.28 83.31
C SER A 94 -6.12 -33.23 84.35
N TYR A 95 -4.91 -32.67 84.22
CA TYR A 95 -4.31 -31.69 85.12
C TYR A 95 -3.76 -30.52 84.28
N LYS A 96 -3.79 -29.30 84.83
CA LYS A 96 -3.16 -28.14 84.17
C LYS A 96 -1.69 -28.07 84.58
N LEU A 97 -0.80 -27.98 83.60
CA LEU A 97 0.64 -27.91 83.78
C LEU A 97 1.11 -26.51 83.35
N THR A 98 1.63 -25.74 84.30
CA THR A 98 2.22 -24.42 84.08
C THR A 98 3.74 -24.55 84.20
N LEU A 99 4.46 -24.19 83.14
CA LEU A 99 5.91 -24.23 83.05
C LEU A 99 6.47 -22.80 82.91
N ARG A 100 7.46 -22.45 83.74
CA ARG A 100 8.12 -21.14 83.74
C ARG A 100 9.63 -21.26 83.73
N ASN A 101 10.32 -20.41 82.97
CA ASN A 101 11.77 -20.27 83.07
C ASN A 101 12.26 -18.94 82.48
N ASP A 102 13.32 -18.37 83.07
CA ASP A 102 13.89 -17.10 82.62
C ASP A 102 14.56 -17.26 81.25
N GLY A 103 14.25 -16.36 80.31
CA GLY A 103 14.68 -16.48 78.92
C GLY A 103 13.82 -17.41 78.05
N TYR A 104 12.68 -17.91 78.54
CA TYR A 104 11.76 -18.77 77.80
C TYR A 104 10.32 -18.26 77.88
N HIS A 105 9.47 -18.67 76.93
CA HIS A 105 8.03 -18.38 76.97
C HIS A 105 7.32 -19.23 78.04
N ASP A 106 6.68 -18.55 79.00
CA ASP A 106 5.72 -19.14 79.94
C ASP A 106 4.72 -20.03 79.19
N SER A 107 4.65 -21.31 79.57
CA SER A 107 3.92 -22.34 78.80
C SER A 107 2.88 -23.03 79.66
N VAL A 108 1.60 -22.92 79.29
CA VAL A 108 0.47 -23.57 79.97
C VAL A 108 -0.11 -24.65 79.07
N THR A 109 -0.14 -25.89 79.57
CA THR A 109 -0.56 -27.07 78.80
C THR A 109 -1.36 -28.06 79.69
N GLN A 110 -1.81 -29.17 79.13
CA GLN A 110 -2.52 -30.23 79.87
C GLN A 110 -1.63 -31.46 80.08
N LEU A 111 -1.54 -31.92 81.33
CA LEU A 111 -0.92 -33.17 81.73
C LEU A 111 -2.02 -34.24 81.87
N LEU A 112 -2.11 -35.13 80.89
CA LEU A 112 -3.07 -36.23 80.86
C LEU A 112 -2.48 -37.47 81.53
N VAL A 113 -2.97 -37.80 82.73
CA VAL A 113 -2.52 -38.96 83.50
C VAL A 113 -3.37 -40.18 83.12
N SER A 114 -2.76 -41.14 82.42
CA SER A 114 -3.40 -42.40 82.00
C SER A 114 -3.60 -43.37 83.18
N THR A 115 -4.17 -44.55 82.93
CA THR A 115 -4.29 -45.63 83.92
C THR A 115 -2.96 -46.37 84.17
N GLU A 116 -1.90 -46.12 83.41
CA GLU A 116 -0.60 -46.79 83.52
C GLU A 116 0.16 -46.39 84.79
N GLN A 117 0.77 -47.37 85.47
CA GLN A 117 1.31 -47.19 86.82
C GLN A 117 2.53 -46.24 86.89
N SER A 118 3.25 -46.05 85.78
CA SER A 118 4.37 -45.12 85.65
C SER A 118 4.39 -44.53 84.25
N GLN A 119 4.50 -43.21 84.14
CA GLN A 119 4.44 -42.46 82.88
C GLN A 119 5.58 -41.42 82.82
N ILE A 120 5.96 -41.02 81.62
CA ILE A 120 6.90 -39.92 81.33
C ILE A 120 6.21 -39.00 80.33
N HIS A 121 6.22 -37.69 80.59
CA HIS A 121 5.65 -36.67 79.71
C HIS A 121 6.73 -35.61 79.41
N PRO A 122 7.30 -35.59 78.18
CA PRO A 122 8.34 -34.64 77.79
C PRO A 122 7.77 -33.32 77.28
N PHE A 123 8.41 -32.20 77.66
CA PHE A 123 8.08 -30.85 77.19
C PHE A 123 9.36 -30.08 76.86
N VAL A 124 9.33 -29.26 75.80
CA VAL A 124 10.43 -28.35 75.45
C VAL A 124 9.89 -26.93 75.49
N MET A 125 10.51 -26.05 76.29
CA MET A 125 10.15 -24.65 76.34
C MET A 125 10.75 -23.90 75.15
N ARG A 126 9.98 -23.02 74.51
CA ARG A 126 10.52 -22.12 73.48
C ARG A 126 11.32 -21.01 74.15
N LYS A 127 12.58 -20.82 73.73
CA LYS A 127 13.38 -19.65 74.11
C LYS A 127 12.63 -18.36 73.69
N LEU A 128 12.85 -17.27 74.42
CA LEU A 128 12.56 -15.92 73.90
C LEU A 128 13.53 -15.60 72.74
N PRO A 129 13.20 -14.62 71.88
CA PRO A 129 14.15 -14.04 70.92
C PRO A 129 15.47 -13.61 71.56
N GLY A 130 16.55 -13.64 70.78
CA GLY A 130 17.82 -13.00 71.11
C GLY A 130 17.75 -11.50 70.83
N ILE A 131 18.73 -10.76 71.31
CA ILE A 131 18.86 -9.32 71.06
C ILE A 131 20.18 -9.10 70.34
N ILE A 132 20.16 -8.54 69.14
CA ILE A 132 21.36 -8.28 68.34
C ILE A 132 21.60 -6.78 68.18
N SER A 133 22.88 -6.40 68.12
CA SER A 133 23.33 -5.06 67.71
C SER A 133 24.37 -5.20 66.62
N ILE A 134 24.27 -4.40 65.57
CA ILE A 134 25.03 -4.53 64.33
C ILE A 134 25.63 -3.17 63.98
N ALA A 135 26.96 -3.09 63.93
CA ALA A 135 27.68 -1.89 63.50
C ALA A 135 28.55 -2.19 62.28
N SER A 136 28.76 -1.20 61.42
CA SER A 136 29.82 -1.25 60.41
C SER A 136 31.03 -0.49 60.95
N ASN A 137 32.22 -1.06 60.80
CA ASN A 137 33.45 -0.31 60.96
C ASN A 137 33.47 0.85 59.95
N ILE A 138 33.85 2.04 60.42
CA ILE A 138 34.08 3.26 59.62
C ILE A 138 32.79 3.92 59.06
N ILE A 139 31.64 3.24 59.04
CA ILE A 139 30.50 3.62 58.19
C ILE A 139 29.14 3.52 58.91
N ASP A 140 28.55 4.66 59.27
CA ASP A 140 27.13 4.72 59.64
C ASP A 140 26.23 4.73 58.39
N GLY A 141 24.98 4.28 58.52
CA GLY A 141 23.95 4.38 57.48
C GLY A 141 24.00 3.28 56.41
N ALA A 142 24.66 2.14 56.64
CA ALA A 142 24.59 0.99 55.75
C ALA A 142 23.30 0.17 56.01
N ARG A 143 22.59 -0.25 54.97
CA ARG A 143 21.36 -1.05 55.11
C ARG A 143 21.70 -2.46 55.57
N VAL A 144 20.98 -2.95 56.58
CA VAL A 144 21.13 -4.30 57.13
C VAL A 144 19.87 -5.12 56.82
N GLN A 145 20.08 -6.33 56.31
CA GLN A 145 19.05 -7.32 56.09
C GLN A 145 19.37 -8.60 56.88
N ILE A 146 18.33 -9.24 57.42
CA ILE A 146 18.39 -10.59 58.03
C ILE A 146 17.44 -11.49 57.25
N ASP A 147 17.96 -12.58 56.68
CA ASP A 147 17.24 -13.50 55.79
C ASP A 147 16.52 -12.79 54.62
N GLY A 148 17.10 -11.69 54.14
CA GLY A 148 16.54 -10.82 53.10
C GLY A 148 15.50 -9.79 53.56
N VAL A 149 15.14 -9.77 54.85
CA VAL A 149 14.23 -8.77 55.45
C VAL A 149 15.04 -7.55 55.90
N ASP A 150 14.71 -6.35 55.40
CA ASP A 150 15.33 -5.08 55.83
C ASP A 150 14.95 -4.77 57.29
N ILE A 151 15.96 -4.66 58.16
CA ILE A 151 15.82 -4.35 59.58
C ILE A 151 16.32 -2.94 59.94
N GLY A 152 16.72 -2.13 58.94
CA GLY A 152 17.14 -0.75 59.11
C GLY A 152 18.60 -0.48 58.74
N LEU A 153 19.16 0.60 59.29
CA LEU A 153 20.50 1.10 58.94
C LEU A 153 21.46 1.04 60.13
N THR A 154 22.75 0.75 59.88
CA THR A 154 23.78 0.78 60.93
C THR A 154 23.99 2.18 61.52
N PRO A 155 24.37 2.29 62.81
CA PRO A 155 24.44 1.22 63.80
C PRO A 155 23.04 0.84 64.31
N LEU A 156 22.70 -0.45 64.22
CA LEU A 156 21.48 -1.00 64.81
C LEU A 156 21.74 -1.49 66.22
N SER A 157 20.81 -1.19 67.14
CA SER A 157 20.84 -1.62 68.53
C SER A 157 19.52 -2.27 68.93
N ASP A 158 19.61 -3.24 69.84
CA ASP A 158 18.46 -3.86 70.51
C ASP A 158 17.40 -4.48 69.57
N VAL A 159 17.83 -5.03 68.43
CA VAL A 159 16.96 -5.72 67.46
C VAL A 159 16.64 -7.13 67.96
N PHE A 160 15.35 -7.46 68.11
CA PHE A 160 14.92 -8.81 68.48
C PHE A 160 14.92 -9.74 67.27
N VAL A 161 15.63 -10.87 67.36
CA VAL A 161 15.67 -11.91 66.32
C VAL A 161 15.43 -13.28 66.96
N GLU A 162 14.71 -14.15 66.27
CA GLU A 162 14.43 -15.52 66.72
C GLU A 162 15.73 -16.33 66.94
N PRO A 163 15.71 -17.41 67.74
CA PRO A 163 16.89 -18.23 67.96
C PRO A 163 17.14 -19.21 66.79
N GLY A 164 18.24 -19.02 66.07
CA GLY A 164 18.62 -19.85 64.93
C GLY A 164 19.88 -19.34 64.23
N ASP A 165 20.26 -20.00 63.13
CA ASP A 165 21.26 -19.47 62.21
C ASP A 165 20.54 -18.64 61.14
N HIS A 166 21.00 -17.41 60.93
CA HIS A 166 20.39 -16.40 60.04
C HIS A 166 21.46 -15.81 59.11
N GLN A 167 21.08 -15.41 57.90
CA GLN A 167 22.00 -14.74 56.98
C GLN A 167 21.86 -13.22 57.10
N MET A 168 22.93 -12.57 57.56
CA MET A 168 23.04 -11.11 57.63
C MET A 168 23.71 -10.59 56.35
N THR A 169 23.05 -9.67 55.66
CA THR A 169 23.62 -8.94 54.51
C THR A 169 23.65 -7.44 54.84
N ILE A 170 24.77 -6.78 54.57
CA ILE A 170 24.95 -5.34 54.80
C ILE A 170 25.39 -4.68 53.50
N SER A 171 24.61 -3.71 53.04
CA SER A 171 24.76 -3.04 51.74
C SER A 171 24.91 -1.52 51.91
N LYS A 172 25.78 -0.89 51.11
CA LYS A 172 25.83 0.57 51.01
C LYS A 172 26.33 1.01 49.63
N GLU A 173 25.75 2.09 49.13
CA GLU A 173 26.20 2.77 47.91
C GLU A 173 27.72 3.03 47.93
N ARG A 174 28.39 2.71 46.82
CA ARG A 174 29.86 2.74 46.64
C ARG A 174 30.68 1.71 47.44
N TYR A 175 30.05 0.72 48.08
CA TYR A 175 30.71 -0.40 48.77
C TYR A 175 30.24 -1.76 48.25
N LEU A 176 31.05 -2.80 48.49
CA LEU A 176 30.71 -4.20 48.23
C LEU A 176 29.72 -4.70 49.30
N ASP A 177 28.75 -5.51 48.88
CA ASP A 177 27.77 -6.11 49.79
C ASP A 177 28.46 -7.15 50.70
N TYR A 178 28.48 -6.87 52.00
CA TYR A 178 29.00 -7.78 53.02
C TYR A 178 27.94 -8.81 53.38
N SER A 179 28.30 -10.09 53.52
CA SER A 179 27.39 -11.15 53.96
C SER A 179 28.06 -12.12 54.93
N GLU A 180 27.38 -12.39 56.04
CA GLU A 180 27.84 -13.26 57.13
C GLU A 180 26.66 -14.11 57.67
N THR A 181 26.89 -15.38 57.98
CA THR A 181 25.91 -16.20 58.71
C THR A 181 26.09 -16.00 60.21
N ILE A 182 25.08 -15.44 60.88
CA ILE A 182 25.07 -15.19 62.32
C ILE A 182 24.24 -16.23 63.05
N SER A 183 24.72 -16.71 64.20
CA SER A 183 23.98 -17.66 65.05
C SER A 183 23.44 -16.95 66.29
N VAL A 184 22.10 -16.89 66.42
CA VAL A 184 21.38 -16.17 67.46
C VAL A 184 20.99 -17.12 68.60
N GLU A 185 21.49 -16.85 69.80
CA GLU A 185 21.39 -17.77 70.95
C GLU A 185 19.98 -17.83 71.56
N GLY A 186 19.19 -16.76 71.39
CA GLY A 186 17.89 -16.58 72.02
C GLY A 186 17.99 -16.08 73.46
N ARG A 187 16.93 -16.33 74.24
CA ARG A 187 16.85 -16.12 75.70
C ARG A 187 17.09 -14.67 76.16
N SER A 188 16.84 -13.69 75.30
CA SER A 188 17.17 -12.28 75.50
C SER A 188 18.66 -12.01 75.75
N VAL A 189 19.55 -12.91 75.30
CA VAL A 189 21.01 -12.70 75.30
C VAL A 189 21.34 -11.60 74.28
N VAL A 190 22.19 -10.66 74.68
CA VAL A 190 22.66 -9.57 73.81
C VAL A 190 23.93 -10.00 73.08
N GLN A 191 23.85 -10.11 71.76
CA GLN A 191 24.97 -10.40 70.86
C GLN A 191 25.32 -9.15 70.03
N ARG A 192 26.59 -9.03 69.62
CA ARG A 192 27.09 -7.89 68.85
C ARG A 192 27.89 -8.37 67.64
N TYR A 193 27.57 -7.81 66.47
CA TYR A 193 28.21 -8.11 65.19
C TYR A 193 28.81 -6.83 64.61
N GLN A 194 29.94 -6.96 63.92
CA GLN A 194 30.78 -5.83 63.52
C GLN A 194 31.40 -6.08 62.14
N ALA A 195 30.72 -5.60 61.10
CA ALA A 195 31.13 -5.79 59.71
C ALA A 195 32.19 -4.77 59.26
N SER A 196 32.90 -5.06 58.19
CA SER A 196 33.75 -4.11 57.48
C SER A 196 33.37 -4.13 55.99
N LEU A 197 33.01 -2.97 55.43
CA LEU A 197 32.63 -2.84 54.03
C LEU A 197 33.85 -2.39 53.22
N GLU A 198 34.11 -3.06 52.11
CA GLU A 198 35.20 -2.72 51.17
C GLU A 198 34.65 -1.83 50.03
N PRO A 199 35.40 -0.83 49.54
CA PRO A 199 34.88 0.08 48.51
C PRO A 199 34.69 -0.62 47.14
N ALA A 200 33.56 -0.35 46.47
CA ALA A 200 33.21 -0.94 45.17
C ALA A 200 33.72 -0.12 43.98
N TRP A 201 34.94 0.40 44.06
CA TRP A 201 35.56 1.26 43.03
C TRP A 201 37.07 1.04 42.93
N ALA A 202 37.67 1.51 41.84
CA ALA A 202 39.12 1.62 41.66
C ALA A 202 39.50 3.00 41.10
N MET A 203 40.75 3.41 41.32
CA MET A 203 41.29 4.66 40.78
C MET A 203 41.74 4.44 39.33
N VAL A 204 41.12 5.15 38.39
CA VAL A 204 41.45 5.09 36.96
C VAL A 204 42.20 6.37 36.57
N SER A 205 43.41 6.20 36.04
CA SER A 205 44.23 7.31 35.53
C SER A 205 44.03 7.48 34.02
N LEU A 206 43.77 8.72 33.60
CA LEU A 206 43.40 9.10 32.24
C LEU A 206 44.25 10.27 31.73
N SER A 207 44.62 10.23 30.46
CA SER A 207 45.41 11.26 29.80
C SER A 207 45.17 11.27 28.29
N THR A 208 45.07 12.46 27.70
CA THR A 208 44.96 12.65 26.24
C THR A 208 46.08 13.56 25.73
N VAL A 209 46.32 13.49 24.42
CA VAL A 209 47.06 14.49 23.65
C VAL A 209 46.14 15.01 22.54
N PRO A 210 45.75 16.30 22.54
CA PRO A 210 46.04 17.31 23.55
C PRO A 210 45.39 17.00 24.92
N ALA A 211 45.96 17.55 26.00
CA ALA A 211 45.35 17.51 27.32
C ALA A 211 44.22 18.55 27.45
N GLY A 212 43.36 18.40 28.46
CA GLY A 212 42.20 19.25 28.71
C GLY A 212 40.91 18.77 28.05
N ALA A 213 40.84 17.49 27.66
CA ALA A 213 39.62 16.87 27.14
C ALA A 213 38.65 16.55 28.30
N ASP A 214 37.38 16.89 28.14
CA ASP A 214 36.31 16.49 29.06
C ASP A 214 36.22 14.96 29.10
N VAL A 215 36.13 14.42 30.32
CA VAL A 215 36.02 12.99 30.62
C VAL A 215 34.59 12.70 31.04
N LEU A 216 33.89 11.89 30.25
CA LEU A 216 32.53 11.44 30.53
C LEU A 216 32.52 9.93 30.78
N VAL A 217 31.86 9.49 31.85
CA VAL A 217 31.70 8.08 32.21
C VAL A 217 30.22 7.80 32.35
N ASP A 218 29.71 6.80 31.61
CA ASP A 218 28.29 6.45 31.54
C ASP A 218 27.36 7.66 31.19
N GLY A 219 27.95 8.69 30.57
CA GLY A 219 27.29 9.96 30.21
C GLY A 219 27.50 11.13 31.19
N GLU A 220 28.04 10.92 32.40
CA GLU A 220 28.28 11.98 33.39
C GLU A 220 29.70 12.56 33.29
N ILE A 221 29.84 13.88 33.38
CA ILE A 221 31.15 14.57 33.30
C ILE A 221 31.89 14.44 34.64
N ILE A 222 33.03 13.76 34.62
CA ILE A 222 33.86 13.48 35.80
C ILE A 222 34.97 14.52 36.00
N GLY A 223 35.47 15.12 34.91
CA GLY A 223 36.54 16.11 34.95
C GLY A 223 37.15 16.36 33.58
N ALA A 224 38.39 16.84 33.53
CA ALA A 224 39.15 17.03 32.29
C ALA A 224 40.58 16.45 32.41
N THR A 225 41.12 15.93 31.31
CA THR A 225 42.42 15.23 31.30
C THR A 225 43.63 16.16 31.51
N PRO A 226 44.74 15.67 32.12
CA PRO A 226 44.88 14.37 32.78
C PRO A 226 44.17 14.35 34.13
N VAL A 227 43.50 13.23 34.44
CA VAL A 227 42.70 13.06 35.67
C VAL A 227 42.92 11.68 36.26
N ASN A 228 42.87 11.58 37.58
CA ASN A 228 42.70 10.33 38.31
C ASN A 228 41.31 10.38 38.96
N ALA A 229 40.46 9.40 38.71
CA ALA A 229 39.09 9.40 39.19
C ALA A 229 38.64 8.00 39.67
N GLU A 230 37.73 7.99 40.64
CA GLU A 230 37.19 6.77 41.25
C GLU A 230 36.06 6.20 40.38
N PHE A 231 36.32 5.12 39.63
CA PHE A 231 35.29 4.48 38.80
C PHE A 231 34.64 3.32 39.58
N LEU A 232 33.32 3.26 39.60
CA LEU A 232 32.57 2.14 40.20
C LEU A 232 32.79 0.85 39.40
N GLN A 233 32.85 -0.29 40.09
CA GLN A 233 33.07 -1.60 39.47
C GLN A 233 32.04 -1.98 38.39
N GLY A 234 32.40 -2.92 37.53
CA GLY A 234 31.63 -3.36 36.36
C GLY A 234 32.05 -2.63 35.08
N ARG A 235 31.37 -2.95 33.96
CA ARG A 235 31.59 -2.27 32.68
C ARG A 235 31.20 -0.79 32.75
N ARG A 236 32.02 0.07 32.18
CA ARG A 236 31.84 1.52 32.08
C ARG A 236 32.08 2.00 30.65
N ASP A 237 31.24 2.90 30.19
CA ASP A 237 31.33 3.49 28.85
C ASP A 237 32.07 4.83 28.98
N LEU A 238 33.30 4.92 28.46
CA LEU A 238 34.16 6.10 28.58
C LEU A 238 34.14 6.92 27.29
N THR A 239 33.80 8.21 27.39
CA THR A 239 33.91 9.17 26.28
C THR A 239 34.87 10.31 26.63
N LEU A 240 35.80 10.61 25.73
CA LEU A 240 36.76 11.71 25.84
C LEU A 240 36.46 12.75 24.75
N LYS A 241 36.18 13.99 25.15
CA LYS A 241 35.73 15.05 24.24
C LYS A 241 36.58 16.32 24.40
N LEU A 242 37.11 16.85 23.29
CA LEU A 242 37.83 18.11 23.26
C LEU A 242 37.31 18.97 22.10
N SER A 243 37.09 20.27 22.33
CA SER A 243 36.68 21.19 21.25
C SER A 243 37.74 21.22 20.13
N GLY A 244 37.31 21.30 18.87
CA GLY A 244 38.22 21.17 17.73
C GLY A 244 38.68 19.73 17.43
N HIS A 245 38.20 18.72 18.15
CA HIS A 245 38.65 17.32 18.03
C HIS A 245 37.47 16.35 17.94
N LYS A 246 37.70 15.20 17.30
CA LYS A 246 36.75 14.08 17.26
C LYS A 246 36.63 13.50 18.67
N ALA A 247 35.41 13.19 19.09
CA ALA A 247 35.18 12.46 20.32
C ALA A 247 35.74 11.04 20.18
N TRP A 248 36.44 10.57 21.22
CA TRP A 248 36.92 9.20 21.33
C TRP A 248 36.07 8.47 22.37
N GLN A 249 35.72 7.21 22.11
CA GLN A 249 34.90 6.39 22.99
C GLN A 249 35.39 4.94 22.99
N ASP A 250 35.43 4.31 24.16
CA ASP A 250 35.81 2.91 24.38
C ASP A 250 35.22 2.40 25.72
N ASP A 251 35.10 1.09 25.90
CA ASP A 251 34.40 0.49 27.05
C ASP A 251 35.36 -0.35 27.91
N PHE A 252 35.28 -0.22 29.24
CA PHE A 252 36.22 -0.88 30.17
C PHE A 252 35.50 -1.60 31.32
N ASP A 253 35.94 -2.82 31.65
CA ASP A 253 35.54 -3.54 32.87
C ASP A 253 36.40 -3.09 34.06
N VAL A 254 35.77 -2.47 35.06
CA VAL A 254 36.43 -1.98 36.28
C VAL A 254 36.29 -3.01 37.40
N ILE A 255 37.42 -3.42 38.01
CA ILE A 255 37.46 -4.33 39.15
C ILE A 255 37.69 -3.51 40.44
N ALA A 256 36.90 -3.74 41.49
CA ALA A 256 37.02 -3.00 42.74
C ALA A 256 38.41 -3.20 43.39
N GLY A 257 39.06 -2.10 43.78
CA GLY A 257 40.38 -2.09 44.41
C GLY A 257 41.58 -2.31 43.47
N GLU A 258 41.37 -2.58 42.18
CA GLU A 258 42.45 -2.75 41.19
C GLU A 258 42.70 -1.45 40.40
N ASP A 259 43.47 -0.52 40.97
CA ASP A 259 43.85 0.75 40.33
C ASP A 259 44.61 0.53 39.00
N PHE A 260 44.20 1.23 37.93
CA PHE A 260 44.83 1.11 36.62
C PHE A 260 44.93 2.43 35.84
N ALA A 261 45.70 2.43 34.76
CA ALA A 261 45.89 3.59 33.88
C ALA A 261 45.52 3.22 32.44
N ILE A 262 44.67 4.04 31.82
CA ILE A 262 44.29 3.89 30.41
C ILE A 262 45.41 4.50 29.55
N PRO A 263 45.88 3.82 28.48
CA PRO A 263 46.93 4.33 27.60
C PRO A 263 46.60 5.72 27.03
N THR A 264 47.61 6.59 26.89
CA THR A 264 47.40 7.99 26.49
C THR A 264 46.76 8.12 25.10
N VAL A 265 45.51 8.56 25.07
CA VAL A 265 44.72 8.69 23.83
C VAL A 265 45.18 9.89 23.01
N GLN A 266 45.50 9.68 21.74
CA GLN A 266 45.72 10.76 20.77
C GLN A 266 44.35 11.15 20.19
N LEU A 267 43.92 12.41 20.37
CA LEU A 267 42.66 12.90 19.83
C LEU A 267 42.87 13.46 18.42
N GLU A 268 42.13 12.94 17.44
CA GLU A 268 42.16 13.45 16.07
C GLU A 268 41.46 14.83 15.98
N PRO A 269 41.98 15.79 15.21
CA PRO A 269 41.26 17.02 14.90
C PRO A 269 39.91 16.75 14.22
N ALA A 270 38.89 17.54 14.55
CA ALA A 270 37.57 17.47 13.92
C ALA A 270 37.63 17.93 12.46
N ASP A 271 36.87 17.29 11.57
CA ASP A 271 36.79 17.72 10.18
C ASP A 271 36.02 19.05 10.05
N GLY A 272 36.46 19.95 9.16
CA GLY A 272 35.76 21.21 8.93
C GLY A 272 34.67 21.06 7.87
N LEU A 273 33.46 21.54 8.16
CA LEU A 273 32.32 21.48 7.24
C LEU A 273 32.37 22.63 6.23
N VAL A 274 32.38 22.29 4.94
CA VAL A 274 32.35 23.28 3.86
C VAL A 274 31.04 23.19 3.10
N PHE A 275 30.23 24.25 3.16
CA PHE A 275 29.04 24.41 2.34
C PHE A 275 29.41 25.02 0.99
N ILE A 276 29.16 24.32 -0.11
CA ILE A 276 29.67 24.66 -1.44
C ILE A 276 28.50 24.96 -2.38
N ARG A 277 28.47 26.19 -2.94
CA ARG A 277 27.53 26.59 -4.00
C ARG A 277 28.28 26.90 -5.29
N SER A 278 27.61 26.72 -6.42
CA SER A 278 28.05 27.29 -7.70
C SER A 278 26.96 28.09 -8.39
N ASN A 279 27.38 29.04 -9.23
CA ASN A 279 26.56 29.75 -10.19
C ASN A 279 27.04 29.38 -11.61
N PRO A 280 26.22 28.71 -12.44
CA PRO A 280 24.92 28.12 -12.11
C PRO A 280 25.02 26.96 -11.11
N SER A 281 23.91 26.61 -10.49
CA SER A 281 23.78 25.45 -9.61
C SER A 281 23.89 24.11 -10.37
N ALA A 282 23.95 22.99 -9.65
CA ALA A 282 24.17 21.65 -10.19
C ALA A 282 25.40 21.55 -11.10
N ALA A 283 26.53 22.09 -10.64
CA ALA A 283 27.85 21.73 -11.13
C ALA A 283 28.32 20.48 -10.39
N SER A 284 28.99 19.57 -11.10
CA SER A 284 29.68 18.42 -10.52
C SER A 284 30.91 18.89 -9.76
N LEU A 285 31.09 18.37 -8.55
CA LEU A 285 32.27 18.57 -7.71
C LEU A 285 33.07 17.28 -7.61
N THR A 286 34.37 17.37 -7.88
CA THR A 286 35.35 16.36 -7.44
C THR A 286 36.37 16.95 -6.48
N ILE A 287 36.85 16.15 -5.53
CA ILE A 287 37.91 16.51 -4.57
C ILE A 287 39.01 15.46 -4.65
N GLY A 288 40.23 15.90 -4.92
CA GLY A 288 41.38 14.99 -5.17
C GLY A 288 41.26 14.12 -6.45
N GLY A 289 40.11 14.15 -7.13
CA GLY A 289 39.75 13.29 -8.26
C GLY A 289 38.42 12.57 -8.04
N ASP A 290 38.07 12.30 -6.78
CA ASP A 290 36.86 11.55 -6.41
C ASP A 290 35.59 12.42 -6.47
N PHE A 291 34.50 11.86 -6.98
CA PHE A 291 33.23 12.58 -7.14
C PHE A 291 32.44 12.70 -5.84
N MET A 292 32.09 13.94 -5.47
CA MET A 292 31.44 14.28 -4.20
C MET A 292 29.94 14.58 -4.35
N GLY A 293 29.47 14.90 -5.56
CA GLY A 293 28.06 15.22 -5.83
C GLY A 293 27.85 16.41 -6.75
N LEU A 294 26.61 16.92 -6.75
CA LEU A 294 26.20 18.13 -7.46
C LEU A 294 25.91 19.27 -6.48
N THR A 295 26.34 20.49 -6.80
CA THR A 295 26.11 21.69 -5.97
C THR A 295 24.64 22.16 -5.98
N PRO A 296 24.13 22.79 -4.90
CA PRO A 296 24.80 23.03 -3.63
C PRO A 296 24.90 21.77 -2.75
N LEU A 297 26.05 21.56 -2.10
CA LEU A 297 26.28 20.42 -1.21
C LEU A 297 27.24 20.78 -0.08
N GLU A 298 27.26 19.96 0.97
CA GLU A 298 28.15 20.11 2.13
C GLU A 298 29.19 18.97 2.18
N VAL A 299 30.43 19.28 2.52
CA VAL A 299 31.53 18.30 2.62
C VAL A 299 32.32 18.49 3.90
N ALA A 300 32.53 17.42 4.67
CA ALA A 300 33.49 17.37 5.75
C ALA A 300 34.92 17.21 5.20
N LEU A 301 35.81 18.15 5.51
CA LEU A 301 37.19 18.19 5.00
C LEU A 301 38.21 18.21 6.14
N ALA A 302 39.09 17.21 6.14
CA ALA A 302 40.19 17.07 7.10
C ALA A 302 41.00 18.37 7.25
N PRO A 303 41.20 18.88 8.47
CA PRO A 303 41.72 20.23 8.69
C PRO A 303 43.23 20.30 8.44
N GLY A 304 43.73 21.51 8.24
CA GLY A 304 45.17 21.77 8.19
C GLY A 304 45.86 21.38 6.87
N GLN A 305 45.20 20.71 5.94
CA GLN A 305 45.69 20.44 4.59
C GLN A 305 44.94 21.23 3.51
N ASN A 306 45.52 21.33 2.31
CA ASN A 306 44.87 21.92 1.14
C ASN A 306 44.16 20.82 0.34
N HIS A 307 42.87 20.99 0.09
CA HIS A 307 42.07 20.13 -0.77
C HIS A 307 41.88 20.81 -2.13
N GLU A 308 42.18 20.13 -3.24
CA GLU A 308 41.87 20.63 -4.59
C GLU A 308 40.43 20.24 -4.95
N LEU A 309 39.61 21.25 -5.25
CA LEU A 309 38.24 21.12 -5.70
C LEU A 309 38.19 21.42 -7.20
N THR A 310 37.72 20.47 -8.00
CA THR A 310 37.47 20.66 -9.44
C THR A 310 35.97 20.69 -9.70
N PHE A 311 35.50 21.75 -10.35
CA PHE A 311 34.09 21.95 -10.71
C PHE A 311 33.91 21.76 -12.22
N PHE A 312 32.87 21.03 -12.60
CA PHE A 312 32.53 20.75 -14.00
C PHE A 312 31.02 20.87 -14.26
N LYS A 313 30.64 21.47 -15.39
CA LYS A 313 29.26 21.48 -15.88
C LYS A 313 29.25 21.57 -17.41
N ASN A 314 28.38 20.81 -18.07
CA ASN A 314 28.20 20.88 -19.52
C ASN A 314 27.81 22.31 -19.92
N GLY A 315 28.45 22.84 -20.98
CA GLY A 315 28.29 24.23 -21.41
C GLY A 315 29.17 25.27 -20.69
N TYR A 316 30.01 24.86 -19.72
CA TYR A 316 30.86 25.76 -18.93
C TYR A 316 32.32 25.31 -18.90
N HIS A 317 33.23 26.27 -18.73
CA HIS A 317 34.63 25.99 -18.46
C HIS A 317 34.79 25.30 -17.10
N SER A 318 35.59 24.23 -17.04
CA SER A 318 35.93 23.61 -15.76
C SER A 318 36.83 24.52 -14.94
N LYS A 319 36.57 24.60 -13.64
CA LYS A 319 37.20 25.56 -12.74
C LYS A 319 37.79 24.85 -11.54
N LYS A 320 39.07 25.09 -11.27
CA LYS A 320 39.78 24.53 -10.12
C LYS A 320 39.99 25.59 -9.04
N THR A 321 39.89 25.18 -7.78
CA THR A 321 40.22 26.00 -6.62
C THR A 321 40.77 25.12 -5.50
N THR A 322 41.38 25.73 -4.49
CA THR A 322 41.89 25.02 -3.31
C THR A 322 41.31 25.59 -2.04
N ILE A 323 40.83 24.74 -1.14
CA ILE A 323 40.36 25.15 0.19
C ILE A 323 41.17 24.45 1.29
N ARG A 324 41.25 25.11 2.44
CA ARG A 324 41.83 24.58 3.67
C ARG A 324 40.92 24.95 4.83
N THR A 325 40.57 23.96 5.63
CA THR A 325 39.73 24.05 6.82
C THR A 325 40.59 24.13 8.08
N GLN A 326 40.05 24.79 9.10
CA GLN A 326 40.47 24.61 10.50
C GLN A 326 39.61 23.51 11.14
N PRO A 327 40.03 22.92 12.27
CA PRO A 327 39.21 21.91 12.94
C PRO A 327 37.90 22.53 13.45
N ASP A 328 36.78 21.81 13.35
CA ASP A 328 35.46 22.25 13.84
C ASP A 328 35.01 23.60 13.20
N GLN A 329 35.48 23.89 11.98
CA GLN A 329 35.16 25.10 11.22
C GLN A 329 34.05 24.85 10.19
N GLU A 330 32.92 25.53 10.35
CA GLU A 330 31.98 25.77 9.26
C GLU A 330 32.51 26.87 8.30
N ARG A 331 32.34 26.67 6.98
CA ARG A 331 32.77 27.64 5.97
C ARG A 331 31.95 27.55 4.68
N GLU A 332 31.46 28.68 4.17
CA GLU A 332 30.85 28.72 2.82
C GLU A 332 31.90 28.96 1.72
N LEU A 333 31.71 28.31 0.57
CA LEU A 333 32.42 28.54 -0.69
C LEU A 333 31.41 28.77 -1.81
N ASN A 334 31.43 29.96 -2.39
CA ASN A 334 30.64 30.34 -3.57
C ASN A 334 31.56 30.42 -4.79
N LEU A 335 31.17 29.81 -5.92
CA LEU A 335 31.96 29.78 -7.15
C LEU A 335 31.12 30.08 -8.40
N GLU A 336 31.57 31.00 -9.24
CA GLU A 336 30.95 31.24 -10.55
C GLU A 336 31.71 30.47 -11.65
N LEU A 337 30.98 29.81 -12.55
CA LEU A 337 31.54 29.11 -13.72
C LEU A 337 31.31 29.94 -14.98
N ASP A 338 32.35 30.04 -15.80
CA ASP A 338 32.34 30.85 -17.01
C ASP A 338 31.74 30.02 -18.18
N PRO A 339 30.67 30.49 -18.86
CA PRO A 339 30.01 29.72 -19.92
C PRO A 339 30.88 29.64 -21.18
N VAL A 340 30.85 28.50 -21.86
CA VAL A 340 31.47 28.33 -23.18
C VAL A 340 30.42 28.66 -24.23
N LEU A 341 30.69 29.67 -25.05
CA LEU A 341 29.76 30.17 -26.08
C LEU A 341 30.25 29.83 -27.50
N ALA A 342 29.31 29.72 -28.43
CA ALA A 342 29.54 29.54 -29.86
C ALA A 342 28.55 30.40 -30.66
N SER A 343 29.03 31.06 -31.71
CA SER A 343 28.18 31.83 -32.63
C SER A 343 27.45 30.89 -33.59
N VAL A 344 26.14 31.05 -33.70
CA VAL A 344 25.27 30.25 -34.57
C VAL A 344 24.36 31.18 -35.37
N SER A 345 24.43 31.08 -36.69
CA SER A 345 23.56 31.83 -37.59
C SER A 345 22.24 31.10 -37.77
N VAL A 346 21.12 31.78 -37.53
CA VAL A 346 19.79 31.25 -37.77
C VAL A 346 19.22 31.93 -39.02
N ILE A 347 18.61 31.12 -39.89
CA ILE A 347 18.04 31.55 -41.17
C ILE A 347 16.68 30.86 -41.33
N ALA A 348 15.62 31.61 -41.07
CA ALA A 348 14.23 31.21 -41.29
C ALA A 348 13.62 31.87 -42.53
N GLU A 349 12.73 31.11 -43.17
CA GLU A 349 11.73 31.62 -44.09
C GLU A 349 10.33 31.29 -43.52
N PRO A 350 9.39 32.25 -43.45
CA PRO A 350 9.54 33.67 -43.77
C PRO A 350 10.47 34.42 -42.80
N VAL A 351 11.04 35.53 -43.30
CA VAL A 351 12.15 36.25 -42.65
C VAL A 351 11.82 36.95 -41.33
N ASP A 352 10.53 37.06 -41.01
CA ASP A 352 9.97 37.70 -39.82
C ASP A 352 9.40 36.69 -38.81
N ALA A 353 9.81 35.42 -38.91
CA ALA A 353 9.56 34.42 -37.86
C ALA A 353 10.31 34.79 -36.56
N GLU A 354 9.70 34.47 -35.42
CA GLU A 354 10.27 34.64 -34.09
C GLU A 354 11.21 33.47 -33.74
N LEU A 355 12.27 33.74 -32.98
CA LEU A 355 13.23 32.75 -32.47
C LEU A 355 13.21 32.70 -30.94
N TYR A 356 13.12 31.48 -30.42
CA TYR A 356 13.14 31.16 -29.00
C TYR A 356 14.23 30.12 -28.71
N VAL A 357 14.92 30.29 -27.58
CA VAL A 357 15.99 29.41 -27.13
C VAL A 357 15.71 29.01 -25.69
N ASN A 358 15.49 27.72 -25.43
CA ASN A 358 15.01 27.19 -24.15
C ASN A 358 13.74 27.91 -23.64
N GLY A 359 12.85 28.30 -24.56
CA GLY A 359 11.63 29.07 -24.27
C GLY A 359 11.82 30.59 -24.09
N GLU A 360 13.06 31.10 -24.05
CA GLU A 360 13.34 32.55 -23.96
C GLU A 360 13.37 33.20 -25.35
N PHE A 361 12.65 34.30 -25.54
CA PHE A 361 12.63 35.04 -26.80
C PHE A 361 13.98 35.68 -27.12
N ARG A 362 14.50 35.46 -28.34
CA ARG A 362 15.76 36.05 -28.84
C ARG A 362 15.58 37.09 -29.94
N GLY A 363 14.35 37.39 -30.36
CA GLY A 363 14.05 38.31 -31.46
C GLY A 363 13.57 37.57 -32.71
N LEU A 364 13.80 38.18 -33.88
CA LEU A 364 13.53 37.53 -35.17
C LEU A 364 14.57 36.45 -35.46
N ALA A 365 14.22 35.46 -36.28
CA ALA A 365 15.09 34.32 -36.54
C ALA A 365 16.28 34.63 -37.47
N ASN A 366 16.23 35.68 -38.30
CA ASN A 366 17.29 35.97 -39.28
C ASN A 366 18.44 36.81 -38.69
N GLN A 367 19.20 36.18 -37.78
CA GLN A 367 20.34 36.79 -37.08
C GLN A 367 21.39 35.73 -36.68
N SER A 368 22.56 36.18 -36.24
CA SER A 368 23.51 35.33 -35.53
C SER A 368 23.37 35.54 -34.02
N ILE A 369 23.25 34.45 -33.26
CA ILE A 369 23.16 34.46 -31.80
C ILE A 369 24.31 33.67 -31.18
N GLU A 370 24.66 34.00 -29.94
CA GLU A 370 25.55 33.18 -29.12
C GLU A 370 24.73 32.10 -28.39
N LEU A 371 25.08 30.83 -28.64
CA LEU A 371 24.54 29.67 -27.92
C LEU A 371 25.60 29.09 -27.00
N MET A 372 25.15 28.41 -25.96
CA MET A 372 26.01 27.68 -25.02
C MET A 372 26.48 26.37 -25.64
N ALA A 373 27.66 25.88 -25.26
CA ALA A 373 28.22 24.59 -25.68
C ALA A 373 27.54 23.38 -25.00
N ALA A 374 26.22 23.33 -25.08
CA ALA A 374 25.33 22.31 -24.53
C ALA A 374 24.14 22.10 -25.49
N SER A 375 23.30 21.08 -25.27
CA SER A 375 22.02 20.99 -25.97
C SER A 375 21.08 22.10 -25.50
N GLN A 376 20.46 22.80 -26.45
CA GLN A 376 19.44 23.81 -26.22
C GLN A 376 18.26 23.56 -27.16
N GLN A 377 17.04 23.75 -26.66
CA GLN A 377 15.85 23.71 -27.49
C GLN A 377 15.78 25.00 -28.31
N ILE A 378 15.69 24.87 -29.63
CA ILE A 378 15.48 25.97 -30.58
C ILE A 378 14.07 25.85 -31.13
N GLU A 379 13.24 26.86 -30.87
CA GLU A 379 11.89 26.99 -31.44
C GLU A 379 11.87 28.20 -32.38
N ILE A 380 11.37 28.02 -33.60
CA ILE A 380 11.15 29.07 -34.60
C ILE A 380 9.68 29.04 -34.99
N ARG A 381 8.97 30.16 -34.82
CA ARG A 381 7.51 30.20 -34.94
C ARG A 381 7.00 31.48 -35.60
N LYS A 382 5.78 31.39 -36.13
CA LYS A 382 5.03 32.52 -36.68
C LYS A 382 3.55 32.19 -36.72
N ALA A 383 2.68 33.16 -36.42
CA ALA A 383 1.24 33.00 -36.61
C ALA A 383 0.89 32.67 -38.08
N GLY A 384 0.03 31.67 -38.29
CA GLY A 384 -0.34 31.17 -39.63
C GLY A 384 0.63 30.12 -40.23
N TYR A 385 1.64 29.69 -39.47
CA TYR A 385 2.63 28.69 -39.87
C TYR A 385 2.75 27.57 -38.83
N VAL A 386 3.18 26.39 -39.27
CA VAL A 386 3.57 25.29 -38.37
C VAL A 386 4.89 25.68 -37.69
N PRO A 387 4.98 25.67 -36.34
CA PRO A 387 6.21 25.99 -35.64
C PRO A 387 7.25 24.88 -35.82
N TYR A 388 8.51 25.28 -35.95
CA TYR A 388 9.66 24.37 -35.97
C TYR A 388 10.28 24.30 -34.56
N SER A 389 10.52 23.10 -34.04
CA SER A 389 11.22 22.90 -32.77
C SER A 389 12.26 21.79 -32.93
N THR A 390 13.47 22.00 -32.40
CA THR A 390 14.55 21.01 -32.43
C THR A 390 15.47 21.15 -31.21
N GLU A 391 16.23 20.09 -30.88
CA GLU A 391 17.39 20.20 -29.98
C GLU A 391 18.65 20.49 -30.80
N PHE A 392 19.38 21.54 -30.42
CA PHE A 392 20.62 21.94 -31.05
C PHE A 392 21.76 21.98 -30.02
N THR A 393 22.80 21.17 -30.23
CA THR A 393 24.03 21.21 -29.42
C THR A 393 25.11 21.98 -30.16
N SER A 394 25.44 23.19 -29.69
CA SER A 394 26.44 24.03 -30.34
C SER A 394 27.88 23.56 -30.08
N ARG A 395 28.75 23.72 -31.08
CA ARG A 395 30.16 23.33 -31.04
C ARG A 395 31.06 24.56 -31.10
N PRO A 396 31.79 24.93 -30.03
CA PRO A 396 32.71 26.05 -30.04
C PRO A 396 33.80 25.92 -31.12
N GLY A 397 34.19 27.04 -31.73
CA GLY A 397 35.24 27.08 -32.75
C GLY A 397 34.83 26.61 -34.15
N LEU A 398 33.54 26.37 -34.39
CA LEU A 398 33.00 26.05 -35.72
C LEU A 398 31.82 26.96 -36.07
N ASP A 399 31.84 27.56 -37.26
CA ASP A 399 30.70 28.29 -37.80
C ASP A 399 29.53 27.32 -38.04
N GLN A 400 28.36 27.62 -37.49
CA GLN A 400 27.18 26.76 -37.55
C GLN A 400 25.97 27.55 -38.03
N ILE A 401 25.12 26.89 -38.83
CA ILE A 401 23.94 27.51 -39.43
C ILE A 401 22.72 26.61 -39.22
N ILE A 402 21.66 27.17 -38.65
CA ILE A 402 20.33 26.57 -38.57
C ILE A 402 19.48 27.17 -39.69
N ARG A 403 19.14 26.38 -40.72
CA ARG A 403 18.28 26.81 -41.83
C ARG A 403 16.93 26.12 -41.77
N VAL A 404 15.85 26.89 -41.78
CA VAL A 404 14.46 26.44 -41.62
C VAL A 404 13.55 27.16 -42.60
N THR A 405 12.62 26.45 -43.23
CA THR A 405 11.50 27.04 -43.96
C THR A 405 10.22 26.55 -43.28
N LEU A 406 9.49 27.46 -42.62
CA LEU A 406 8.22 27.14 -41.99
C LEU A 406 7.16 26.93 -43.08
N LYS A 407 6.38 25.86 -42.97
CA LYS A 407 5.21 25.65 -43.84
C LYS A 407 4.03 26.48 -43.33
N SER A 408 3.29 27.13 -44.23
CA SER A 408 2.02 27.74 -43.84
C SER A 408 1.03 26.65 -43.41
N LEU A 409 0.04 27.00 -42.60
CA LEU A 409 -0.99 26.03 -42.18
C LEU A 409 -1.73 25.44 -43.40
N GLU A 410 -1.99 26.25 -44.43
CA GLU A 410 -2.62 25.76 -45.67
C GLU A 410 -1.73 24.81 -46.47
N GLN A 411 -0.41 25.06 -46.54
CA GLN A 411 0.52 24.11 -47.16
C GLN A 411 0.57 22.78 -46.38
N ALA A 412 0.60 22.86 -45.04
CA ALA A 412 0.57 21.67 -44.20
C ALA A 412 -0.76 20.91 -44.30
N ARG A 413 -1.89 21.61 -44.53
CA ARG A 413 -3.20 21.00 -44.82
C ARG A 413 -3.18 20.30 -46.18
N GLN A 414 -2.73 20.98 -47.24
CA GLN A 414 -2.66 20.40 -48.59
C GLN A 414 -1.74 19.19 -48.68
N GLU A 415 -0.63 19.15 -47.93
CA GLU A 415 0.25 17.97 -47.84
C GLU A 415 -0.38 16.77 -47.10
N GLN A 416 -1.43 16.98 -46.30
CA GLN A 416 -2.17 15.91 -45.61
C GLN A 416 -3.33 15.35 -46.44
N ILE A 417 -3.80 16.07 -47.47
CA ILE A 417 -4.84 15.61 -48.38
C ILE A 417 -4.30 14.44 -49.22
N LYS A 418 -4.85 13.25 -49.03
CA LYS A 418 -4.49 12.05 -49.80
C LYS A 418 -5.40 11.95 -51.03
N PRO A 419 -4.88 11.68 -52.23
CA PRO A 419 -5.72 11.49 -53.42
C PRO A 419 -6.59 10.22 -53.36
N VAL A 420 -6.22 9.27 -52.50
CA VAL A 420 -6.97 8.06 -52.18
C VAL A 420 -6.95 7.86 -50.66
N ILE A 421 -8.12 7.57 -50.08
CA ILE A 421 -8.29 7.11 -48.70
C ILE A 421 -8.83 5.67 -48.70
N ALA A 422 -8.76 5.00 -47.56
CA ALA A 422 -9.43 3.72 -47.33
C ALA A 422 -10.30 3.83 -46.07
N THR A 423 -11.51 3.26 -46.10
CA THR A 423 -12.43 3.30 -44.95
C THR A 423 -12.01 2.33 -43.84
N ALA A 424 -12.65 2.42 -42.68
CA ALA A 424 -12.61 1.39 -41.64
C ALA A 424 -13.00 -0.02 -42.14
N ALA A 425 -13.84 -0.12 -43.17
CA ALA A 425 -14.18 -1.39 -43.84
C ALA A 425 -13.15 -1.83 -44.90
N GLY A 426 -12.12 -1.02 -45.19
CA GLY A 426 -11.07 -1.29 -46.17
C GLY A 426 -11.37 -0.79 -47.59
N GLN A 427 -12.52 -0.16 -47.83
CA GLN A 427 -12.93 0.33 -49.15
C GLN A 427 -12.05 1.49 -49.60
N PRO A 428 -11.44 1.46 -50.79
CA PRO A 428 -10.74 2.61 -51.33
C PRO A 428 -11.73 3.65 -51.90
N LEU A 429 -11.54 4.92 -51.55
CA LEU A 429 -12.22 6.06 -52.18
C LEU A 429 -11.20 7.00 -52.83
N LYS A 430 -11.54 7.51 -54.01
CA LYS A 430 -10.74 8.47 -54.79
C LYS A 430 -11.27 9.89 -54.61
N LEU A 431 -10.38 10.85 -54.38
CA LEU A 431 -10.69 12.27 -54.29
C LEU A 431 -10.90 12.87 -55.68
N PHE A 432 -11.99 13.62 -55.84
CA PHE A 432 -12.27 14.44 -57.02
C PHE A 432 -12.41 15.91 -56.66
N TYR A 433 -11.90 16.77 -57.54
CA TYR A 433 -12.16 18.20 -57.59
C TYR A 433 -13.11 18.41 -58.78
N PRO A 434 -14.42 18.43 -58.56
CA PRO A 434 -15.39 18.39 -59.64
C PRO A 434 -15.55 19.77 -60.32
N SER A 435 -16.42 19.82 -61.32
CA SER A 435 -16.62 20.99 -62.18
C SER A 435 -18.07 21.08 -62.68
N ALA A 436 -18.41 22.20 -63.33
CA ALA A 436 -19.71 22.35 -63.98
C ALA A 436 -19.93 21.33 -65.10
N PHE A 437 -21.11 20.73 -65.16
CA PHE A 437 -21.54 19.83 -66.24
C PHE A 437 -23.06 19.86 -66.45
N THR A 438 -23.51 19.51 -67.66
CA THR A 438 -24.95 19.33 -67.93
C THR A 438 -25.34 17.86 -67.72
N MET A 439 -26.21 17.64 -66.74
CA MET A 439 -26.81 16.36 -66.41
C MET A 439 -28.08 16.10 -67.25
N GLY A 440 -28.57 14.85 -67.31
CA GLY A 440 -29.76 14.45 -68.07
C GLY A 440 -29.51 14.07 -69.53
N ALA A 441 -30.58 13.92 -70.31
CA ALA A 441 -30.53 13.42 -71.69
C ALA A 441 -31.23 14.38 -72.69
N SER A 442 -30.72 14.42 -73.92
CA SER A 442 -31.26 15.28 -74.98
C SER A 442 -32.61 14.77 -75.49
N ARG A 443 -33.56 15.66 -75.82
CA ARG A 443 -34.86 15.28 -76.42
C ARG A 443 -34.77 14.55 -77.77
N ARG A 444 -33.57 14.43 -78.35
CA ARG A 444 -33.28 13.67 -79.59
C ARG A 444 -32.53 12.36 -79.35
N GLU A 445 -32.22 12.04 -78.10
CA GLU A 445 -31.44 10.86 -77.72
C GLU A 445 -32.31 9.60 -77.71
N ALA A 446 -31.82 8.52 -78.31
CA ALA A 446 -32.53 7.24 -78.35
C ALA A 446 -32.62 6.63 -76.93
N GLY A 447 -33.76 6.02 -76.61
CA GLY A 447 -34.03 5.42 -75.29
C GLY A 447 -34.47 6.39 -74.19
N ARG A 448 -34.36 7.72 -74.38
CA ARG A 448 -34.66 8.70 -73.33
C ARG A 448 -36.09 8.60 -72.76
N ARG A 449 -36.21 8.37 -71.45
CA ARG A 449 -37.45 8.50 -70.66
C ARG A 449 -37.76 9.97 -70.32
N PRO A 450 -39.03 10.34 -70.01
CA PRO A 450 -39.42 11.74 -69.76
C PRO A 450 -38.74 12.42 -68.57
N ASN A 451 -38.34 11.63 -67.56
CA ASN A 451 -37.71 12.07 -66.29
C ASN A 451 -36.23 12.52 -66.45
N GLU A 452 -35.61 12.32 -67.61
CA GLU A 452 -34.21 12.66 -67.89
C GLU A 452 -34.06 14.09 -68.45
N ASN A 453 -34.58 15.10 -67.76
CA ASN A 453 -34.45 16.49 -68.21
C ASN A 453 -33.01 17.00 -68.08
N LEU A 454 -32.60 17.87 -69.01
CA LEU A 454 -31.29 18.52 -68.94
C LEU A 454 -31.26 19.52 -67.78
N ARG A 455 -30.22 19.44 -66.94
CA ARG A 455 -29.98 20.30 -65.76
C ARG A 455 -28.51 20.72 -65.76
N ASP A 456 -28.23 22.00 -65.58
CA ASP A 456 -26.86 22.50 -65.47
C ASP A 456 -26.43 22.47 -64.00
N ILE A 457 -25.45 21.64 -63.67
CA ILE A 457 -24.99 21.37 -62.31
C ILE A 457 -23.60 21.98 -62.13
N GLN A 458 -23.39 22.74 -61.05
CA GLN A 458 -22.09 23.17 -60.58
C GLN A 458 -21.78 22.40 -59.31
N LEU A 459 -20.74 21.57 -59.32
CA LEU A 459 -20.19 21.00 -58.11
C LEU A 459 -19.00 21.86 -57.67
N GLU A 460 -18.96 22.33 -56.43
CA GLU A 460 -17.89 23.18 -55.88
C GLU A 460 -17.07 22.46 -54.82
N ARG A 461 -17.70 21.58 -54.04
CA ARG A 461 -17.03 20.88 -52.93
C ARG A 461 -16.28 19.64 -53.43
N PRO A 462 -14.97 19.50 -53.11
CA PRO A 462 -14.23 18.27 -53.38
C PRO A 462 -14.82 17.10 -52.56
N PHE A 463 -14.92 15.93 -53.17
CA PHE A 463 -15.47 14.74 -52.54
C PHE A 463 -14.68 13.49 -52.88
N TYR A 464 -14.66 12.55 -51.93
CA TYR A 464 -14.22 11.19 -52.12
C TYR A 464 -15.41 10.33 -52.54
N ILE A 465 -15.22 9.39 -53.48
CA ILE A 465 -16.22 8.36 -53.84
C ILE A 465 -15.54 7.00 -53.99
N SER A 466 -16.22 5.91 -53.63
CA SER A 466 -15.64 4.56 -53.69
C SER A 466 -15.39 4.10 -55.13
N TYR A 467 -14.24 3.46 -55.34
CA TYR A 467 -13.84 2.92 -56.65
C TYR A 467 -14.85 1.91 -57.21
N ARG A 468 -15.65 1.29 -56.34
CA ARG A 468 -16.60 0.20 -56.61
C ARG A 468 -17.88 0.39 -55.79
N GLU A 469 -18.87 -0.44 -56.09
CA GLU A 469 -20.02 -0.75 -55.22
C GLU A 469 -19.52 -1.33 -53.86
N VAL A 470 -20.33 -1.23 -52.81
CA VAL A 470 -20.06 -1.87 -51.50
C VAL A 470 -20.20 -3.39 -51.64
N SER A 471 -19.23 -4.16 -51.14
CA SER A 471 -19.27 -5.63 -51.18
C SER A 471 -20.12 -6.25 -50.05
N ASN A 472 -20.51 -7.52 -50.23
CA ASN A 472 -21.09 -8.32 -49.14
C ASN A 472 -20.15 -8.48 -47.94
N SER A 473 -18.83 -8.59 -48.13
CA SER A 473 -17.88 -8.69 -47.00
C SER A 473 -17.73 -7.36 -46.25
N GLU A 474 -17.76 -6.24 -46.95
CA GLU A 474 -17.65 -4.89 -46.38
C GLU A 474 -18.94 -4.47 -45.67
N TYR A 475 -20.11 -4.88 -46.18
CA TYR A 475 -21.41 -4.62 -45.56
C TYR A 475 -21.62 -5.46 -44.29
N ARG A 476 -21.15 -6.72 -44.26
CA ARG A 476 -21.27 -7.59 -43.07
C ARG A 476 -20.39 -7.18 -41.88
N LEU A 477 -19.57 -6.13 -42.01
CA LEU A 477 -18.92 -5.48 -40.87
C LEU A 477 -19.88 -4.57 -40.07
N PHE A 478 -20.98 -4.15 -40.70
CA PHE A 478 -22.10 -3.40 -40.08
C PHE A 478 -23.25 -4.34 -39.67
N ASP A 479 -23.68 -5.23 -40.57
CA ASP A 479 -24.79 -6.17 -40.36
C ASP A 479 -24.33 -7.61 -40.65
N SER A 480 -23.87 -8.32 -39.60
CA SER A 480 -23.26 -9.65 -39.75
C SER A 480 -24.21 -10.73 -40.27
N GLU A 481 -25.52 -10.54 -40.09
CA GLU A 481 -26.55 -11.50 -40.50
C GLU A 481 -27.06 -11.23 -41.93
N HIS A 482 -26.55 -10.19 -42.60
CA HIS A 482 -26.99 -9.83 -43.94
C HIS A 482 -26.72 -10.91 -44.99
N SER A 483 -27.72 -11.17 -45.84
CA SER A 483 -27.59 -12.01 -47.03
C SER A 483 -28.28 -11.41 -48.25
N SER A 484 -27.49 -11.18 -49.30
CA SER A 484 -27.94 -10.85 -50.66
C SER A 484 -28.73 -12.00 -51.31
N GLY A 485 -28.61 -13.22 -50.77
CA GLY A 485 -29.41 -14.38 -51.15
C GLY A 485 -29.06 -14.99 -52.51
N THR A 486 -30.06 -15.52 -53.21
CA THR A 486 -29.90 -16.26 -54.47
C THR A 486 -30.98 -15.92 -55.49
N VAL A 487 -30.63 -16.00 -56.77
CA VAL A 487 -31.55 -15.91 -57.93
C VAL A 487 -31.36 -17.14 -58.81
N SER A 488 -32.43 -17.89 -59.07
CA SER A 488 -32.43 -19.10 -59.91
C SER A 488 -31.39 -20.17 -59.54
N GLY A 489 -30.93 -20.19 -58.28
CA GLY A 489 -29.91 -21.11 -57.78
C GLY A 489 -28.46 -20.58 -57.87
N VAL A 490 -28.25 -19.42 -58.49
CA VAL A 490 -26.98 -18.67 -58.43
C VAL A 490 -26.98 -17.78 -57.19
N THR A 491 -25.86 -17.73 -56.49
CA THR A 491 -25.69 -16.87 -55.30
C THR A 491 -25.33 -15.44 -55.69
N LEU A 492 -25.88 -14.47 -54.96
CA LEU A 492 -25.50 -13.05 -55.01
C LEU A 492 -24.64 -12.65 -53.80
N ASP A 493 -24.34 -13.62 -52.93
CA ASP A 493 -23.97 -13.43 -51.52
C ASP A 493 -22.49 -13.70 -51.22
N ASN A 494 -21.67 -13.95 -52.25
CA ASN A 494 -20.23 -14.14 -52.07
C ASN A 494 -19.57 -12.84 -51.59
N GLU A 495 -18.52 -12.96 -50.77
CA GLU A 495 -17.78 -11.84 -50.17
C GLU A 495 -17.42 -10.72 -51.15
N ALA A 496 -17.00 -11.08 -52.37
CA ALA A 496 -16.59 -10.13 -53.41
C ALA A 496 -17.70 -9.67 -54.37
N GLN A 497 -18.93 -10.20 -54.27
CA GLN A 497 -20.09 -9.64 -55.00
C GLN A 497 -20.57 -8.35 -54.30
N PRO A 498 -21.21 -7.42 -55.03
CA PRO A 498 -21.84 -6.25 -54.44
C PRO A 498 -22.96 -6.67 -53.49
N VAL A 499 -23.19 -5.87 -52.44
CA VAL A 499 -24.34 -6.04 -51.56
C VAL A 499 -25.62 -5.63 -52.29
N VAL A 500 -26.62 -6.50 -52.26
CA VAL A 500 -27.97 -6.26 -52.79
C VAL A 500 -29.02 -6.63 -51.75
N ARG A 501 -30.30 -6.42 -52.07
CA ARG A 501 -31.41 -6.58 -51.11
C ARG A 501 -31.22 -5.73 -49.83
N VAL A 502 -30.59 -4.58 -50.01
CA VAL A 502 -30.54 -3.47 -49.04
C VAL A 502 -31.49 -2.35 -49.50
N SER A 503 -32.22 -1.78 -48.55
CA SER A 503 -32.99 -0.55 -48.75
C SER A 503 -32.07 0.68 -48.76
N TRP A 504 -32.56 1.80 -49.29
CA TRP A 504 -31.86 3.09 -49.19
C TRP A 504 -31.51 3.45 -47.74
N ASN A 505 -32.43 3.21 -46.80
CA ASN A 505 -32.23 3.47 -45.37
C ASN A 505 -31.05 2.65 -44.80
N GLN A 506 -30.96 1.37 -45.14
CA GLN A 506 -29.82 0.51 -44.75
C GLN A 506 -28.49 1.00 -45.33
N GLY A 507 -28.47 1.45 -46.59
CA GLY A 507 -27.28 2.08 -47.18
C GLY A 507 -26.87 3.39 -46.48
N ALA A 508 -27.84 4.20 -46.08
CA ALA A 508 -27.60 5.42 -45.31
C ALA A 508 -27.12 5.15 -43.87
N LEU A 509 -27.66 4.14 -43.19
CA LEU A 509 -27.19 3.68 -41.88
C LEU A 509 -25.74 3.15 -41.94
N TYR A 510 -25.41 2.34 -42.96
CA TYR A 510 -24.04 1.87 -43.20
C TYR A 510 -23.04 3.02 -43.31
N CYS A 511 -23.43 4.11 -43.98
CA CYS A 511 -22.62 5.32 -44.10
C CYS A 511 -22.44 6.05 -42.74
N ASN A 512 -23.49 6.13 -41.92
CA ASN A 512 -23.36 6.67 -40.56
C ASN A 512 -22.47 5.79 -39.67
N TRP A 513 -22.58 4.45 -39.78
CA TRP A 513 -21.72 3.51 -39.07
C TRP A 513 -20.24 3.65 -39.45
N LEU A 514 -19.92 3.76 -40.75
CA LEU A 514 -18.56 4.08 -41.21
C LEU A 514 -18.04 5.40 -40.65
N SER A 515 -18.92 6.40 -40.55
CA SER A 515 -18.57 7.70 -39.96
C SER A 515 -18.21 7.57 -38.48
N GLU A 516 -18.96 6.77 -37.72
CA GLU A 516 -18.68 6.46 -36.32
C GLU A 516 -17.34 5.72 -36.15
N GLN A 517 -17.03 4.74 -37.01
CA GLN A 517 -15.75 3.98 -36.94
C GLN A 517 -14.52 4.88 -37.13
N GLU A 518 -14.66 6.00 -37.85
CA GLU A 518 -13.59 6.98 -38.11
C GLU A 518 -13.71 8.25 -37.25
N ALA A 519 -14.62 8.28 -36.26
CA ALA A 519 -14.92 9.43 -35.40
C ALA A 519 -15.31 10.72 -36.16
N LEU A 520 -15.90 10.55 -37.34
CA LEU A 520 -16.42 11.63 -38.18
C LEU A 520 -17.83 12.05 -37.73
N PRO A 521 -18.26 13.30 -37.99
CA PRO A 521 -19.67 13.66 -37.83
C PRO A 521 -20.53 12.80 -38.77
N PRO A 522 -21.68 12.26 -38.32
CA PRO A 522 -22.60 11.55 -39.21
C PRO A 522 -23.16 12.49 -40.27
N PHE A 523 -23.51 11.98 -41.45
CA PHE A 523 -24.17 12.77 -42.48
C PHE A 523 -25.70 12.72 -42.33
N TYR A 524 -26.26 11.55 -42.04
CA TYR A 524 -27.70 11.36 -41.87
C TYR A 524 -28.14 11.58 -40.42
N GLN A 525 -29.35 12.09 -40.23
CA GLN A 525 -30.02 12.22 -38.93
C GLN A 525 -31.02 11.07 -38.80
N VAL A 526 -30.94 10.32 -37.70
CA VAL A 526 -31.64 9.04 -37.50
C VAL A 526 -32.51 9.12 -36.24
N ASN A 527 -33.69 8.52 -36.25
CA ASN A 527 -34.60 8.48 -35.09
C ASN A 527 -34.36 7.26 -34.17
N GLU A 528 -35.18 7.10 -33.12
CA GLU A 528 -35.11 5.97 -32.17
C GLU A 528 -35.53 4.61 -32.77
N GLN A 529 -35.83 4.56 -34.08
CA GLN A 529 -36.28 3.37 -34.83
C GLN A 529 -35.32 3.01 -35.97
N ASP A 530 -34.12 3.61 -35.99
CA ASP A 530 -33.11 3.49 -37.06
C ASP A 530 -33.60 3.97 -38.44
N GLU A 531 -34.60 4.86 -38.49
CA GLU A 531 -35.08 5.49 -39.73
C GLU A 531 -34.38 6.86 -39.93
N VAL A 532 -33.92 7.12 -41.15
CA VAL A 532 -33.36 8.41 -41.54
C VAL A 532 -34.49 9.45 -41.66
N VAL A 533 -34.40 10.52 -40.87
CA VAL A 533 -35.38 11.61 -40.80
C VAL A 533 -34.83 12.97 -41.25
N GLY A 534 -33.58 13.01 -41.70
CA GLY A 534 -32.92 14.22 -42.22
C GLY A 534 -31.44 14.01 -42.50
N PHE A 535 -30.72 15.09 -42.81
CA PHE A 535 -29.27 15.05 -43.05
C PHE A 535 -28.60 16.39 -42.71
N ASN A 536 -27.28 16.39 -42.58
CA ASN A 536 -26.45 17.58 -42.38
C ASN A 536 -25.55 17.79 -43.61
N PRO A 537 -25.88 18.73 -44.54
CA PRO A 537 -25.07 18.95 -45.74
C PRO A 537 -23.65 19.44 -45.43
N GLN A 538 -23.40 20.02 -44.25
CA GLN A 538 -22.08 20.49 -43.82
C GLN A 538 -21.21 19.38 -43.19
N SER A 539 -21.71 18.14 -43.10
CA SER A 539 -20.94 17.03 -42.54
C SER A 539 -19.87 16.50 -43.52
N SER A 540 -18.71 16.11 -42.99
CA SER A 540 -17.61 15.47 -43.70
C SER A 540 -17.62 13.93 -43.61
N GLY A 541 -18.63 13.36 -42.95
CA GLY A 541 -18.85 11.92 -42.84
C GLY A 541 -19.27 11.24 -44.15
N TYR A 542 -19.37 9.92 -44.10
CA TYR A 542 -19.82 9.09 -45.22
C TYR A 542 -21.32 9.21 -45.46
N ARG A 543 -21.70 9.03 -46.72
CA ARG A 543 -23.07 9.06 -47.24
C ARG A 543 -23.15 8.33 -48.58
N LEU A 544 -24.36 8.20 -49.11
CA LEU A 544 -24.54 7.89 -50.53
C LEU A 544 -24.10 9.12 -51.37
N PRO A 545 -23.55 8.92 -52.58
CA PRO A 545 -23.29 10.02 -53.52
C PRO A 545 -24.61 10.72 -53.90
N SER A 546 -24.58 12.02 -54.19
CA SER A 546 -25.75 12.67 -54.80
C SER A 546 -25.91 12.22 -56.25
N GLU A 547 -27.11 12.37 -56.82
CA GLU A 547 -27.35 12.03 -58.22
C GLU A 547 -26.49 12.90 -59.16
N GLY A 548 -26.18 14.13 -58.73
CA GLY A 548 -25.27 15.04 -59.43
C GLY A 548 -23.82 14.56 -59.40
N GLU A 549 -23.31 14.19 -58.22
CA GLU A 549 -21.95 13.65 -58.06
C GLU A 549 -21.78 12.32 -58.79
N TRP A 550 -22.74 11.40 -58.63
CA TRP A 550 -22.77 10.12 -59.34
C TRP A 550 -22.74 10.33 -60.85
N ALA A 551 -23.56 11.24 -61.38
CA ALA A 551 -23.60 11.52 -62.81
C ALA A 551 -22.37 12.28 -63.32
N TRP A 552 -21.73 13.12 -62.51
CA TRP A 552 -20.44 13.75 -62.84
C TRP A 552 -19.37 12.67 -63.00
N VAL A 553 -19.21 11.80 -61.98
CA VAL A 553 -18.24 10.70 -61.95
C VAL A 553 -18.49 9.70 -63.08
N ALA A 554 -19.75 9.37 -63.37
CA ALA A 554 -20.09 8.45 -64.44
C ALA A 554 -19.79 9.02 -65.83
N ARG A 555 -20.22 10.26 -66.11
CA ARG A 555 -20.40 10.77 -67.48
C ARG A 555 -19.37 11.78 -67.96
N THR A 556 -18.72 12.52 -67.08
CA THR A 556 -17.83 13.59 -67.53
C THR A 556 -16.50 13.02 -68.01
N GLU A 557 -16.03 13.50 -69.16
CA GLU A 557 -14.61 13.44 -69.50
C GLU A 557 -13.90 14.63 -68.85
N GLY A 558 -12.60 14.50 -68.53
CA GLY A 558 -11.77 15.62 -68.07
C GLY A 558 -11.60 16.77 -69.08
N SER A 559 -12.19 16.64 -70.28
CA SER A 559 -12.33 17.65 -71.33
C SER A 559 -13.57 18.53 -71.17
N GLY A 560 -14.52 18.17 -70.29
CA GLY A 560 -15.84 18.81 -70.17
C GLY A 560 -16.93 18.19 -71.06
N ASN A 561 -16.63 17.17 -71.86
CA ASN A 561 -17.65 16.42 -72.60
C ASN A 561 -18.45 15.48 -71.67
N THR A 562 -19.64 15.06 -72.12
CA THR A 562 -20.45 14.02 -71.45
C THR A 562 -20.64 12.78 -72.33
N VAL A 563 -20.30 11.59 -71.85
CA VAL A 563 -20.60 10.31 -72.53
C VAL A 563 -22.02 9.81 -72.25
N ARG A 564 -22.49 8.87 -73.10
CA ARG A 564 -23.82 8.25 -73.00
C ARG A 564 -23.77 6.91 -72.25
N TYR A 565 -22.78 6.08 -72.56
CA TYR A 565 -22.41 4.84 -71.88
C TYR A 565 -20.97 5.00 -71.33
N PRO A 566 -20.50 4.19 -70.35
CA PRO A 566 -19.11 4.24 -69.90
C PRO A 566 -18.08 4.03 -71.02
N TRP A 567 -18.44 3.24 -72.03
CA TRP A 567 -17.65 2.97 -73.24
C TRP A 567 -17.94 3.94 -74.40
N GLY A 568 -18.57 5.09 -74.15
CA GLY A 568 -18.87 6.12 -75.15
C GLY A 568 -20.29 6.02 -75.73
N ASP A 569 -20.38 5.75 -77.04
CA ASP A 569 -21.62 5.81 -77.83
C ASP A 569 -21.97 4.52 -78.62
N GLN A 570 -21.09 3.51 -78.61
CA GLN A 570 -21.25 2.27 -79.40
C GLN A 570 -22.34 1.35 -78.82
N LEU A 571 -23.07 0.65 -79.70
CA LEU A 571 -23.87 -0.53 -79.36
C LEU A 571 -23.66 -1.64 -80.42
N PRO A 572 -23.67 -2.94 -80.05
CA PRO A 572 -23.70 -3.46 -78.68
C PRO A 572 -22.47 -3.05 -77.84
N PRO A 573 -22.50 -3.23 -76.51
CA PRO A 573 -21.34 -2.94 -75.66
C PRO A 573 -20.10 -3.73 -76.14
N PRO A 574 -18.89 -3.16 -76.03
CA PRO A 574 -17.66 -3.91 -76.27
C PRO A 574 -17.43 -4.95 -75.16
N GLU A 575 -16.58 -5.95 -75.43
CA GLU A 575 -16.16 -6.96 -74.45
C GLU A 575 -15.65 -6.29 -73.14
N ASN A 576 -16.06 -6.83 -71.98
CA ASN A 576 -15.74 -6.32 -70.64
C ASN A 576 -16.23 -4.89 -70.34
N ALA A 577 -17.37 -4.49 -70.88
CA ALA A 577 -17.98 -3.16 -70.69
C ALA A 577 -18.76 -2.96 -69.38
N GLY A 578 -19.24 -4.05 -68.77
CA GLY A 578 -20.13 -4.07 -67.60
C GLY A 578 -20.93 -5.39 -67.55
N ASN A 579 -21.60 -5.66 -66.45
CA ASN A 579 -22.51 -6.81 -66.31
C ASN A 579 -23.95 -6.40 -66.63
N PHE A 580 -24.59 -7.04 -67.61
CA PHE A 580 -25.90 -6.65 -68.12
C PHE A 580 -26.80 -7.88 -68.39
N ALA A 581 -28.07 -7.64 -68.72
CA ALA A 581 -28.95 -8.73 -69.13
C ALA A 581 -28.49 -9.28 -70.50
N ASP A 582 -27.77 -10.39 -70.48
CA ASP A 582 -27.00 -10.91 -71.63
C ASP A 582 -27.50 -12.28 -72.13
N VAL A 583 -26.70 -12.98 -72.94
CA VAL A 583 -27.03 -14.33 -73.41
C VAL A 583 -27.08 -15.40 -72.31
N THR A 584 -26.39 -15.21 -71.18
CA THR A 584 -26.41 -16.13 -70.04
C THR A 584 -27.72 -16.00 -69.25
N ALA A 585 -28.20 -14.77 -69.03
CA ALA A 585 -29.45 -14.48 -68.33
C ALA A 585 -30.73 -14.81 -69.13
N ARG A 586 -30.60 -15.16 -70.41
CA ARG A 586 -31.68 -15.39 -71.40
C ARG A 586 -32.83 -16.32 -70.98
N GLN A 587 -32.59 -17.27 -70.07
CA GLN A 587 -33.64 -18.19 -69.61
C GLN A 587 -34.48 -17.64 -68.45
N TYR A 588 -34.06 -16.50 -67.88
CA TYR A 588 -34.67 -15.85 -66.72
C TYR A 588 -35.23 -14.47 -67.05
N LEU A 589 -34.48 -13.66 -67.82
CA LEU A 589 -34.86 -12.30 -68.21
C LEU A 589 -35.56 -12.26 -69.58
N GLY A 590 -36.53 -11.34 -69.72
CA GLY A 590 -37.36 -11.20 -70.92
C GLY A 590 -36.78 -10.30 -72.02
N GLU A 591 -35.88 -9.38 -71.67
CA GLU A 591 -35.17 -8.49 -72.59
C GLU A 591 -33.67 -8.58 -72.29
N ILE A 592 -32.88 -8.88 -73.33
CA ILE A 592 -31.44 -9.14 -73.23
C ILE A 592 -30.67 -8.58 -74.43
N ILE A 593 -29.36 -8.42 -74.27
CA ILE A 593 -28.42 -8.07 -75.33
C ILE A 593 -27.98 -9.36 -76.04
N PHE A 594 -28.47 -9.60 -77.26
CA PHE A 594 -28.28 -10.88 -77.96
C PHE A 594 -26.85 -11.17 -78.46
N ASP A 595 -26.03 -10.13 -78.64
CA ASP A 595 -24.66 -10.21 -79.17
C ASP A 595 -23.62 -9.77 -78.10
N TYR A 596 -23.92 -10.02 -76.82
CA TYR A 596 -23.05 -9.75 -75.67
C TYR A 596 -23.08 -10.94 -74.70
N ASP A 597 -21.93 -11.23 -74.10
CA ASP A 597 -21.71 -12.28 -73.11
C ASP A 597 -20.65 -11.74 -72.14
N ASP A 598 -21.01 -11.51 -70.88
CA ASP A 598 -20.07 -11.09 -69.83
C ASP A 598 -19.65 -12.24 -68.90
N GLY A 599 -20.28 -13.42 -69.06
CA GLY A 599 -20.02 -14.62 -68.29
C GLY A 599 -20.78 -14.72 -66.95
N TYR A 600 -21.60 -13.74 -66.58
CA TYR A 600 -22.29 -13.70 -65.28
C TYR A 600 -23.82 -13.67 -65.42
N PHE A 601 -24.48 -14.76 -65.03
CA PHE A 601 -25.95 -14.87 -65.00
C PHE A 601 -26.66 -13.82 -64.09
N ALA A 602 -25.95 -13.30 -63.10
CA ALA A 602 -26.41 -12.29 -62.14
C ALA A 602 -25.20 -11.49 -61.64
N THR A 603 -25.20 -10.96 -60.41
CA THR A 603 -24.09 -10.11 -59.91
C THR A 603 -22.70 -10.76 -60.06
N ALA A 604 -21.77 -9.97 -60.57
CA ALA A 604 -20.36 -10.32 -60.72
C ALA A 604 -19.55 -9.82 -59.51
N PRO A 605 -18.31 -10.29 -59.32
CA PRO A 605 -17.41 -9.69 -58.33
C PRO A 605 -17.16 -8.20 -58.62
N ILE A 606 -17.17 -7.35 -57.60
CA ILE A 606 -16.95 -5.91 -57.75
C ILE A 606 -15.58 -5.61 -58.36
N GLY A 607 -15.53 -4.67 -59.29
CA GLY A 607 -14.32 -4.30 -60.02
C GLY A 607 -13.88 -5.32 -61.07
N SER A 608 -14.77 -6.17 -61.58
CA SER A 608 -14.46 -7.08 -62.70
C SER A 608 -14.32 -6.34 -64.03
N PHE A 609 -15.09 -5.26 -64.23
CA PHE A 609 -15.21 -4.60 -65.53
C PHE A 609 -14.25 -3.42 -65.72
N THR A 610 -14.14 -2.99 -66.98
CA THR A 610 -13.26 -1.89 -67.39
C THR A 610 -13.68 -0.60 -66.68
N PRO A 611 -12.78 0.06 -65.92
CA PRO A 611 -13.10 1.33 -65.28
C PRO A 611 -13.41 2.42 -66.31
N ASN A 612 -14.21 3.39 -65.92
CA ASN A 612 -14.49 4.57 -66.73
C ASN A 612 -13.28 5.54 -66.78
N GLN A 613 -13.44 6.65 -67.50
CA GLN A 613 -12.44 7.71 -67.66
C GLN A 613 -11.96 8.38 -66.36
N HIS A 614 -12.65 8.16 -65.23
CA HIS A 614 -12.27 8.61 -63.89
C HIS A 614 -11.62 7.52 -63.04
N GLU A 615 -11.30 6.36 -63.62
CA GLU A 615 -10.78 5.14 -62.97
C GLU A 615 -11.78 4.45 -62.03
N ILE A 616 -13.07 4.80 -62.10
CA ILE A 616 -14.11 4.21 -61.24
C ILE A 616 -14.77 3.03 -61.96
N GLN A 617 -14.93 1.92 -61.25
CA GLN A 617 -15.42 0.65 -61.78
C GLN A 617 -16.93 0.50 -61.60
N ASP A 618 -17.52 -0.34 -62.46
CA ASP A 618 -18.91 -0.79 -62.38
C ASP A 618 -19.95 0.35 -62.47
N MET A 619 -19.56 1.52 -63.00
CA MET A 619 -20.42 2.70 -63.16
C MET A 619 -21.57 2.52 -64.19
N ALA A 620 -21.61 1.40 -64.92
CA ALA A 620 -22.86 0.89 -65.46
C ALA A 620 -22.89 -0.64 -65.49
N GLY A 621 -24.06 -1.20 -65.19
CA GLY A 621 -24.24 -2.64 -65.04
C GLY A 621 -23.84 -3.12 -63.64
N ASN A 622 -23.68 -4.44 -63.49
CA ASN A 622 -23.54 -5.14 -62.22
C ASN A 622 -24.75 -4.89 -61.29
N VAL A 623 -24.74 -3.93 -60.37
CA VAL A 623 -25.95 -3.52 -59.64
C VAL A 623 -26.29 -2.06 -59.84
N ALA A 624 -27.58 -1.78 -59.90
CA ALA A 624 -28.07 -0.41 -59.92
C ALA A 624 -27.88 0.20 -58.53
N GLU A 625 -27.55 1.49 -58.46
CA GLU A 625 -27.07 2.11 -57.22
C GLU A 625 -28.10 3.06 -56.61
N TRP A 626 -28.38 2.90 -55.32
CA TRP A 626 -29.00 3.95 -54.51
C TRP A 626 -28.10 5.19 -54.46
N VAL A 627 -28.64 6.34 -54.85
CA VAL A 627 -28.03 7.66 -54.60
C VAL A 627 -28.81 8.38 -53.49
N HIS A 628 -28.23 9.44 -52.91
CA HIS A 628 -28.85 10.21 -51.84
C HIS A 628 -30.24 10.78 -52.23
N ASP A 629 -30.35 11.42 -53.40
CA ASP A 629 -31.51 12.19 -53.84
C ASP A 629 -32.85 11.43 -53.82
N PHE A 630 -33.86 12.03 -53.18
CA PHE A 630 -35.26 11.67 -53.41
C PHE A 630 -35.62 11.77 -54.91
N TYR A 631 -36.40 10.81 -55.41
CA TYR A 631 -36.82 10.76 -56.79
C TYR A 631 -37.95 11.75 -57.06
N GLY A 632 -37.58 12.89 -57.64
CA GLY A 632 -38.50 13.96 -58.03
C GLY A 632 -38.25 14.54 -59.43
N ALA A 633 -39.11 15.50 -59.80
CA ALA A 633 -39.05 16.26 -61.05
C ALA A 633 -38.24 17.56 -60.88
N MET A 634 -36.94 17.44 -60.66
CA MET A 634 -35.99 18.57 -60.56
C MET A 634 -35.86 19.32 -61.90
N GLY A 635 -35.45 20.59 -61.86
CA GLY A 635 -35.00 21.35 -63.05
C GLY A 635 -36.09 21.91 -63.98
N SER A 636 -37.31 22.21 -63.50
CA SER A 636 -38.39 22.76 -64.34
C SER A 636 -38.34 24.30 -64.57
N LEU A 637 -37.43 25.00 -63.92
CA LEU A 637 -37.17 26.44 -64.08
C LEU A 637 -35.66 26.63 -64.22
N GLY A 638 -35.21 27.26 -65.32
CA GLY A 638 -33.79 27.26 -65.70
C GLY A 638 -32.88 28.06 -64.75
N GLY A 639 -31.74 27.46 -64.41
CA GLY A 639 -30.69 28.01 -63.56
C GLY A 639 -29.55 26.99 -63.43
N VAL A 640 -28.47 27.36 -62.74
CA VAL A 640 -27.40 26.43 -62.36
C VAL A 640 -27.67 25.94 -60.94
N GLU A 641 -27.64 24.62 -60.74
CA GLU A 641 -27.84 23.98 -59.44
C GLU A 641 -26.47 23.72 -58.79
N VAL A 642 -26.19 24.35 -57.64
CA VAL A 642 -24.90 24.24 -56.93
C VAL A 642 -24.97 23.15 -55.86
N ASP A 643 -24.02 22.21 -55.87
CA ASP A 643 -23.92 21.04 -54.97
C ASP A 643 -25.29 20.39 -54.61
N PRO A 644 -26.15 20.03 -55.59
CA PRO A 644 -27.51 19.59 -55.30
C PRO A 644 -27.56 18.20 -54.65
N LEU A 645 -28.45 18.07 -53.66
CA LEU A 645 -28.73 16.85 -52.89
C LEU A 645 -30.17 16.31 -53.14
N GLY A 646 -30.80 16.73 -54.23
CA GLY A 646 -32.18 16.35 -54.58
C GLY A 646 -33.26 17.24 -53.94
N PRO A 647 -34.53 16.82 -54.01
CA PRO A 647 -35.63 17.40 -53.24
C PRO A 647 -35.45 17.16 -51.73
N GLU A 648 -35.99 18.05 -50.89
CA GLU A 648 -36.00 17.87 -49.43
C GLU A 648 -36.94 16.73 -48.96
N ASP A 649 -38.06 16.53 -49.67
CA ASP A 649 -39.07 15.49 -49.40
C ASP A 649 -39.29 14.58 -50.63
N GLY A 650 -39.57 13.30 -50.40
CA GLY A 650 -40.01 12.37 -51.45
C GLY A 650 -40.59 11.06 -50.91
N GLN A 651 -41.25 10.29 -51.79
CA GLN A 651 -41.77 8.95 -51.47
C GLN A 651 -40.79 7.83 -51.86
N PHE A 652 -40.00 8.03 -52.91
CA PHE A 652 -39.07 7.05 -53.47
C PHE A 652 -37.67 7.69 -53.54
N HIS A 653 -36.62 6.91 -53.42
CA HIS A 653 -35.25 7.36 -53.70
C HIS A 653 -34.84 7.05 -55.13
N THR A 654 -33.89 7.83 -55.65
CA THR A 654 -33.39 7.68 -57.02
C THR A 654 -32.41 6.52 -57.11
N ILE A 655 -32.49 5.77 -58.22
CA ILE A 655 -31.61 4.65 -58.56
C ILE A 655 -30.91 4.93 -59.90
N ARG A 656 -29.61 4.64 -59.98
CA ARG A 656 -28.74 4.88 -61.16
C ARG A 656 -27.96 3.62 -61.54
N GLY A 657 -27.01 3.71 -62.47
CA GLY A 657 -26.13 2.59 -62.87
C GLY A 657 -26.66 1.63 -63.94
N SER A 658 -27.94 1.24 -63.93
CA SER A 658 -28.38 -0.01 -64.60
C SER A 658 -27.79 -1.25 -63.88
N SER A 659 -28.15 -2.47 -64.26
CA SER A 659 -27.73 -3.69 -63.53
C SER A 659 -27.68 -4.93 -64.43
N TRP A 660 -27.25 -6.07 -63.88
CA TRP A 660 -27.35 -7.41 -64.48
C TRP A 660 -28.76 -7.76 -64.97
N ALA A 661 -29.80 -7.11 -64.43
CA ALA A 661 -31.21 -7.32 -64.82
C ALA A 661 -31.67 -6.45 -66.01
N HIS A 662 -30.83 -5.55 -66.52
CA HIS A 662 -31.19 -4.58 -67.56
C HIS A 662 -30.45 -4.82 -68.88
N GLY A 663 -31.19 -4.91 -70.00
CA GLY A 663 -30.63 -5.16 -71.33
C GLY A 663 -31.04 -4.17 -72.42
N SER A 664 -31.90 -3.20 -72.12
CA SER A 664 -32.41 -2.28 -73.15
C SER A 664 -31.49 -1.07 -73.39
N ILE A 665 -31.61 -0.49 -74.59
CA ILE A 665 -30.99 0.79 -74.98
C ILE A 665 -31.48 1.94 -74.08
N THR A 666 -32.62 1.78 -73.41
CA THR A 666 -33.16 2.76 -72.46
C THR A 666 -32.37 2.77 -71.16
N GLU A 667 -32.10 1.61 -70.57
CA GLU A 667 -31.55 1.50 -69.22
C GLU A 667 -30.02 1.59 -69.16
N MET A 668 -29.29 1.02 -70.12
CA MET A 668 -27.81 1.06 -70.12
C MET A 668 -27.19 2.47 -70.13
N ARG A 669 -27.95 3.51 -70.48
CA ARG A 669 -27.45 4.89 -70.60
C ARG A 669 -27.20 5.50 -69.23
N LEU A 670 -26.08 6.18 -69.04
CA LEU A 670 -25.70 6.83 -67.79
C LEU A 670 -26.63 7.98 -67.35
N SER A 671 -27.53 8.44 -68.21
CA SER A 671 -28.61 9.38 -67.87
C SER A 671 -29.88 8.70 -67.31
N PHE A 672 -29.97 7.37 -67.38
CA PHE A 672 -31.15 6.60 -66.98
C PHE A 672 -31.43 6.74 -65.47
N ARG A 673 -32.65 7.21 -65.13
CA ARG A 673 -33.13 7.35 -63.77
C ARG A 673 -34.24 6.32 -63.52
N ASP A 674 -34.00 5.42 -62.58
CA ASP A 674 -35.01 4.56 -61.97
C ASP A 674 -35.31 5.00 -60.53
N PHE A 675 -36.24 4.34 -59.83
CA PHE A 675 -36.63 4.71 -58.47
C PHE A 675 -37.14 3.51 -57.65
N GLY A 676 -37.07 3.62 -56.32
CA GLY A 676 -37.53 2.56 -55.43
C GLY A 676 -37.71 2.97 -53.97
N ILE A 677 -38.14 1.98 -53.17
CA ILE A 677 -38.22 1.99 -51.70
C ILE A 677 -37.73 0.62 -51.22
N GLU A 678 -38.41 -0.42 -51.71
CA GLU A 678 -38.15 -1.82 -51.36
C GLU A 678 -36.76 -2.29 -51.83
N PRO A 679 -36.10 -3.19 -51.08
CA PRO A 679 -34.86 -3.81 -51.52
C PRO A 679 -35.06 -4.71 -52.75
N ARG A 680 -34.09 -4.71 -53.67
CA ARG A 680 -34.07 -5.52 -54.91
C ARG A 680 -32.79 -6.36 -55.00
N ASP A 681 -32.84 -7.48 -55.73
CA ASP A 681 -31.67 -8.34 -56.02
C ASP A 681 -30.77 -7.81 -57.16
N ASP A 682 -31.15 -6.70 -57.78
CA ASP A 682 -30.35 -5.97 -58.77
C ASP A 682 -29.98 -4.55 -58.32
N VAL A 683 -30.24 -4.18 -57.06
CA VAL A 683 -29.93 -2.85 -56.50
C VAL A 683 -29.05 -2.96 -55.26
N GLY A 684 -27.91 -2.29 -55.30
CA GLY A 684 -26.97 -2.07 -54.20
C GLY A 684 -26.67 -0.58 -54.04
N PHE A 685 -25.45 -0.26 -53.61
CA PHE A 685 -25.01 1.14 -53.48
C PHE A 685 -23.48 1.28 -53.47
N ARG A 686 -23.02 2.53 -53.62
CA ARG A 686 -21.62 2.93 -53.36
C ARG A 686 -21.58 4.13 -52.41
N ILE A 687 -20.41 4.46 -51.86
CA ILE A 687 -20.28 5.48 -50.81
C ILE A 687 -19.46 6.69 -51.26
N ALA A 688 -19.76 7.84 -50.68
CA ALA A 688 -19.04 9.10 -50.86
C ALA A 688 -18.89 9.85 -49.52
N ARG A 689 -17.95 10.78 -49.45
CA ARG A 689 -17.83 11.78 -48.37
C ARG A 689 -17.18 13.06 -48.87
N TYR A 690 -17.49 14.20 -48.27
CA TYR A 690 -16.79 15.44 -48.59
C TYR A 690 -15.35 15.42 -48.04
N LEU A 691 -14.47 16.17 -48.69
CA LEU A 691 -13.17 16.53 -48.13
C LEU A 691 -13.37 17.38 -46.86
N GLU A 692 -12.49 17.21 -45.87
CA GLU A 692 -12.47 18.03 -44.64
C GLU A 692 -11.89 19.43 -44.93
N ASP A 693 -12.45 20.46 -44.28
CA ASP A 693 -12.07 21.87 -44.42
C ASP A 693 -10.76 22.22 -43.69
#